data_AF-A0A2M8LE56-F1
#
_entry.id   AF-A0A2M8LE56-F1
#
_cell.length_a   1.000
_cell.length_b   1.000
_cell.length_c   1.000
_cell.angle_alpha   90.00
_cell.angle_beta   90.00
_cell.angle_gamma   90.00
#
_symmetry.space_group_name_H-M   'P 1'
#
loop_
_entity.id
_entity.type
_entity.pdbx_description
1 polymer ?
#
loop_
_entity_poly.entity_id
_entity_poly.type
_entity_poly.pdbx_seq_one_letter_code
_entity_poly.pdbx_strand_id
1 'polypeptide(L)'
;MPPERTGKWWEVDDGRESKRKDLTEFLDVLRGGDTWGFKGYYSPVELPGEEREILKEELDRPDSGDKLILFIEGLRVYESMQGLTLEEVAKALEERGVVLSDSRFLAEALEQADFLVQGTIVELASEYLSDADFVQFIESVATNFRISYHKGVDTYDYVFGESNDREQSLLRGYAEPFFAELTSAIKKRQTVENIKALQDAFTDCLQRFIACEVTEQITFESWQSMDTNEQSARRARIDDPDFEKRLSRMRDYEYAIDPQESVQEYEERRGMYWQDFTGESVRGDIDDEFIGALNHVLANLKAVGGNERTIELLRTWLEVDPLANPMHVGEALSSIDAAASVEALLPLLRHRDPKVREGVTRALYRIELGSLPVSEKGVEYPGKQFDLGEFNNPRYSAARLTGDGQVGIFDDQGRLFKHFALEGLSGDSEVIRAKVFDFTVEMLFTSRGDETAEEQEERQQYLREFLEHYQDFFDSEFIQKTGVAWNNLSFPEQGQLLLFYRHSSSEEQERLITFVEQYGEEGFRSFLALDRLGQDAGERIITIGEQYPKQVGERGRRIAAGVFAKYSEIVLTADQIDKYLRDNYKKWGGDDVLSRRVTDKLLSRANDLILEFSNKSDDDSQEAKAGELEEKLRRVNADLVLFKSVFKSAFEEGESRSEPLQLEDIEGLVLESCKSSELHDEDKLTMREIFLEHRKKSRPEVRELALQEFVGEQGREDNVFYLLRKEEKVLSFVFMRPISADRVYMGGFNTNPELAGSAIGGVMFSELLERFSNKGVTVEIKVNPKLIPMFRHYLDDFQFVIESTDDDYKGTGETVHTLIRQPAQRYEQAA
;
A
#
# COMPACT_ATOMS: atom_id res chain seq x y z
N MET A 1 1.34 -54.19 18.68
CA MET A 1 0.70 -53.04 19.36
C MET A 1 1.56 -52.66 20.55
N PRO A 2 2.36 -51.59 20.46
CA PRO A 2 2.80 -50.83 21.63
C PRO A 2 1.74 -49.77 22.01
N PRO A 3 1.80 -49.19 23.22
CA PRO A 3 0.63 -48.65 23.92
C PRO A 3 0.17 -47.29 23.39
N GLU A 4 -1.14 -47.08 23.42
CA GLU A 4 -1.84 -45.82 23.16
C GLU A 4 -1.32 -44.71 24.10
N ARG A 5 -0.85 -43.60 23.52
CA ARG A 5 -0.70 -42.32 24.21
C ARG A 5 -1.98 -41.53 23.96
N THR A 6 -2.85 -41.44 24.96
CA THR A 6 -4.00 -40.54 24.95
C THR A 6 -3.54 -39.14 25.37
N GLY A 7 -3.47 -38.21 24.41
CA GLY A 7 -3.38 -36.79 24.72
C GLY A 7 -4.72 -36.31 25.28
N LYS A 8 -4.72 -35.82 26.53
CA LYS A 8 -5.83 -35.04 27.07
C LYS A 8 -5.65 -33.58 26.69
N TRP A 9 -6.66 -32.98 26.11
CA TRP A 9 -6.77 -31.54 25.95
C TRP A 9 -7.18 -30.92 27.29
N TRP A 10 -6.54 -29.81 27.65
CA TRP A 10 -6.84 -29.02 28.84
C TRP A 10 -7.77 -27.86 28.46
N GLU A 11 -8.81 -27.64 29.25
CA GLU A 11 -9.69 -26.47 29.19
C GLU A 11 -9.44 -25.65 30.45
N VAL A 12 -9.13 -24.36 30.29
CA VAL A 12 -8.78 -23.42 31.38
C VAL A 12 -10.02 -22.63 31.79
N ASP A 13 -10.21 -22.42 33.11
CA ASP A 13 -11.32 -21.66 33.72
C ASP A 13 -10.81 -20.32 34.28
N ASP A 14 -11.52 -19.23 34.03
CA ASP A 14 -10.98 -17.84 34.04
C ASP A 14 -11.09 -17.12 35.41
N GLY A 15 -10.91 -17.86 36.50
CA GLY A 15 -10.88 -17.30 37.85
C GLY A 15 -9.51 -16.74 38.24
N ARG A 16 -9.48 -15.61 38.98
CA ARG A 16 -8.25 -14.95 39.48
C ARG A 16 -7.33 -15.86 40.31
N GLU A 17 -7.89 -16.81 41.05
CA GLU A 17 -7.14 -17.85 41.79
C GLU A 17 -6.63 -18.99 40.88
N SER A 18 -7.26 -19.20 39.71
CA SER A 18 -6.82 -20.18 38.71
C SER A 18 -5.56 -19.70 38.00
N LYS A 19 -5.50 -18.44 37.56
CA LYS A 19 -4.33 -17.89 36.83
C LYS A 19 -3.02 -17.96 37.62
N ARG A 20 -3.09 -17.76 38.95
CA ARG A 20 -1.93 -17.90 39.85
C ARG A 20 -1.50 -19.37 40.02
N LYS A 21 -2.47 -20.29 40.02
CA LYS A 21 -2.23 -21.73 40.07
C LYS A 21 -1.67 -22.25 38.75
N ASP A 22 -2.14 -21.73 37.62
CA ASP A 22 -1.75 -22.13 36.27
C ASP A 22 -0.30 -21.67 35.94
N LEU A 23 0.11 -20.48 36.40
CA LEU A 23 1.51 -20.04 36.31
C LEU A 23 2.44 -20.88 37.20
N THR A 24 1.98 -21.26 38.40
CA THR A 24 2.76 -22.12 39.32
C THR A 24 2.90 -23.54 38.77
N GLU A 25 1.83 -24.12 38.21
CA GLU A 25 1.85 -25.44 37.56
C GLU A 25 2.67 -25.42 36.26
N PHE A 26 2.62 -24.34 35.46
CA PHE A 26 3.47 -24.16 34.26
C PHE A 26 4.96 -24.13 34.61
N LEU A 27 5.33 -23.42 35.67
CA LEU A 27 6.72 -23.37 36.14
C LEU A 27 7.18 -24.70 36.75
N ASP A 28 6.28 -25.48 37.36
CA ASP A 28 6.55 -26.84 37.82
C ASP A 28 6.73 -27.85 36.66
N VAL A 29 6.07 -27.64 35.52
CA VAL A 29 6.28 -28.44 34.29
C VAL A 29 7.67 -28.19 33.70
N LEU A 30 8.15 -26.93 33.68
CA LEU A 30 9.50 -26.59 33.25
C LEU A 30 10.59 -27.20 34.17
N ARG A 31 10.28 -27.43 35.45
CA ARG A 31 11.18 -28.10 36.42
C ARG A 31 11.33 -29.61 36.20
N GLY A 32 10.43 -30.24 35.43
CA GLY A 32 10.36 -31.70 35.27
C GLY A 32 11.36 -32.33 34.30
N GLY A 33 12.04 -31.55 33.46
CA GLY A 33 13.09 -32.04 32.56
C GLY A 33 12.63 -32.92 31.38
N ASP A 34 11.32 -32.99 31.11
CA ASP A 34 10.83 -33.63 29.88
C ASP A 34 10.71 -32.61 28.75
N THR A 35 11.47 -32.81 27.68
CA THR A 35 11.38 -32.00 26.46
C THR A 35 10.02 -32.18 25.78
N TRP A 36 9.20 -31.13 25.83
CA TRP A 36 8.03 -30.98 24.96
C TRP A 36 8.28 -29.81 24.02
N GLY A 37 8.14 -30.04 22.71
CA GLY A 37 8.13 -28.97 21.72
C GLY A 37 6.87 -28.14 21.91
N PHE A 38 7.03 -26.89 22.32
CA PHE A 38 5.95 -25.92 22.44
C PHE A 38 5.95 -24.99 21.23
N LYS A 39 4.85 -24.98 20.48
CA LYS A 39 4.47 -23.90 19.56
C LYS A 39 3.17 -23.32 20.12
N GLY A 40 3.30 -22.30 20.96
CA GLY A 40 2.18 -21.55 21.52
C GLY A 40 2.70 -20.16 21.87
N TYR A 41 2.21 -19.14 21.17
CA TYR A 41 2.55 -17.75 21.43
C TYR A 41 1.73 -17.29 22.64
N TYR A 42 2.40 -17.06 23.76
CA TYR A 42 1.83 -16.28 24.85
C TYR A 42 2.10 -14.81 24.58
N SER A 43 1.04 -14.00 24.57
CA SER A 43 1.14 -12.54 24.56
C SER A 43 1.48 -12.06 25.97
N PRO A 44 2.46 -11.15 26.16
CA PRO A 44 2.71 -10.55 27.46
C PRO A 44 1.57 -9.56 27.78
N VAL A 45 0.69 -9.93 28.71
CA VAL A 45 -0.30 -9.03 29.31
C VAL A 45 0.40 -8.18 30.36
N GLU A 46 0.09 -6.88 30.44
CA GLU A 46 0.48 -6.02 31.55
C GLU A 46 0.06 -6.65 32.89
N LEU A 47 1.05 -7.05 33.70
CA LEU A 47 0.83 -7.56 35.05
C LEU A 47 0.61 -6.36 36.00
N PRO A 48 -0.58 -6.20 36.63
CA PRO A 48 -0.78 -5.21 37.69
C PRO A 48 0.18 -5.46 38.85
N GLY A 49 0.49 -4.43 39.63
CA GLY A 49 1.65 -4.37 40.54
C GLY A 49 1.94 -5.57 41.46
N GLU A 50 0.97 -6.40 41.84
CA GLU A 50 1.23 -7.64 42.60
C GLU A 50 1.87 -8.74 41.75
N GLU A 51 1.51 -8.86 40.48
CA GLU A 51 2.07 -9.85 39.57
C GLU A 51 3.44 -9.42 39.03
N ARG A 52 3.70 -8.10 38.94
CA ARG A 52 5.03 -7.53 38.69
C ARG A 52 6.01 -7.83 39.83
N GLU A 53 5.53 -7.81 41.08
CA GLU A 53 6.31 -8.24 42.26
C GLU A 53 6.50 -9.76 42.33
N ILE A 54 5.51 -10.57 41.90
CA ILE A 54 5.67 -12.03 41.78
C ILE A 54 6.66 -12.41 40.68
N LEU A 55 6.60 -11.73 39.52
CA LEU A 55 7.56 -11.95 38.43
C LEU A 55 8.97 -11.54 38.87
N LYS A 56 9.11 -10.43 39.60
CA LYS A 56 10.37 -9.97 40.18
C LYS A 56 10.88 -10.95 41.26
N GLU A 57 10.02 -11.46 42.15
CA GLU A 57 10.34 -12.49 43.13
C GLU A 57 10.76 -13.83 42.50
N GLU A 58 10.14 -14.25 41.40
CA GLU A 58 10.50 -15.48 40.69
C GLU A 58 11.76 -15.31 39.84
N LEU A 59 11.92 -14.14 39.22
CA LEU A 59 13.15 -13.76 38.55
C LEU A 59 14.32 -13.67 39.56
N ASP A 60 14.08 -13.28 40.82
CA ASP A 60 15.07 -13.22 41.89
C ASP A 60 15.43 -14.59 42.53
N ARG A 61 14.90 -15.72 42.02
CA ARG A 61 15.22 -17.07 42.55
C ARG A 61 16.41 -17.75 41.84
N PRO A 62 17.38 -18.34 42.59
CA PRO A 62 18.66 -18.81 42.01
C PRO A 62 18.63 -20.05 41.09
N ASP A 63 17.50 -20.75 40.95
CA ASP A 63 17.47 -22.14 40.42
C ASP A 63 16.69 -22.33 39.10
N SER A 64 16.55 -21.31 38.25
CA SER A 64 15.94 -21.44 36.91
C SER A 64 16.97 -21.95 35.87
N GLY A 65 16.77 -23.18 35.39
CA GLY A 65 17.79 -24.00 34.74
C GLY A 65 18.29 -23.58 33.34
N ASP A 66 17.67 -22.61 32.65
CA ASP A 66 18.09 -22.18 31.31
C ASP A 66 18.30 -20.66 31.22
N LYS A 67 19.57 -20.27 31.30
CA LYS A 67 20.03 -18.88 31.22
C LYS A 67 19.63 -18.20 29.90
N LEU A 68 19.52 -18.98 28.81
CA LEU A 68 19.20 -18.47 27.47
C LEU A 68 17.74 -18.03 27.35
N ILE A 69 16.81 -18.82 27.89
CA ILE A 69 15.38 -18.52 27.90
C ILE A 69 15.12 -17.29 28.77
N LEU A 70 15.77 -17.20 29.93
CA LEU A 70 15.68 -16.03 30.82
C LEU A 70 16.22 -14.76 30.17
N PHE A 71 17.25 -14.87 29.33
CA PHE A 71 17.84 -13.74 28.62
C PHE A 71 16.94 -13.26 27.48
N ILE A 72 16.44 -14.15 26.63
CA ILE A 72 15.53 -13.79 25.52
C ILE A 72 14.22 -13.22 26.06
N GLU A 73 13.62 -13.86 27.06
CA GLU A 73 12.39 -13.35 27.69
C GLU A 73 12.65 -12.04 28.46
N GLY A 74 13.83 -11.88 29.08
CA GLY A 74 14.25 -10.61 29.68
C GLY A 74 14.37 -9.48 28.67
N LEU A 75 14.86 -9.75 27.46
CA LEU A 75 14.96 -8.78 26.37
C LEU A 75 13.62 -8.48 25.70
N ARG A 76 12.73 -9.48 25.58
CA ARG A 76 11.34 -9.25 25.17
C ARG A 76 10.60 -8.35 26.16
N VAL A 77 10.85 -8.53 27.45
CA VAL A 77 10.34 -7.64 28.49
C VAL A 77 10.96 -6.25 28.38
N TYR A 78 12.25 -6.12 28.07
CA TYR A 78 12.89 -4.83 27.80
C TYR A 78 12.25 -4.10 26.61
N GLU A 79 12.10 -4.77 25.47
CA GLU A 79 11.50 -4.18 24.26
C GLU A 79 10.01 -3.85 24.44
N SER A 80 9.30 -4.58 25.31
CA SER A 80 7.87 -4.37 25.58
C SER A 80 7.58 -3.41 26.74
N MET A 81 8.55 -3.09 27.60
CA MET A 81 8.36 -2.19 28.74
C MET A 81 9.11 -0.87 28.54
N GLN A 82 8.36 0.20 28.24
CA GLN A 82 8.91 1.55 28.26
C GLN A 82 9.37 1.92 29.69
N GLY A 83 10.68 2.16 29.88
CA GLY A 83 11.23 2.76 31.09
C GLY A 83 12.39 2.04 31.78
N LEU A 84 12.88 0.91 31.26
CA LEU A 84 14.18 0.35 31.66
C LEU A 84 15.24 0.78 30.64
N THR A 85 16.44 1.09 31.12
CA THR A 85 17.62 1.32 30.27
C THR A 85 18.29 -0.01 29.93
N LEU A 86 18.99 -0.08 28.79
CA LEU A 86 19.76 -1.26 28.37
C LEU A 86 20.75 -1.69 29.49
N GLU A 87 21.33 -0.71 30.17
CA GLU A 87 22.25 -0.86 31.31
C GLU A 87 21.60 -1.52 32.54
N GLU A 88 20.33 -1.20 32.84
CA GLU A 88 19.57 -1.82 33.95
C GLU A 88 19.21 -3.27 33.67
N VAL A 89 18.88 -3.59 32.42
CA VAL A 89 18.58 -4.96 31.98
C VAL A 89 19.85 -5.79 31.96
N ALA A 90 20.93 -5.25 31.41
CA ALA A 90 22.22 -5.91 31.40
C ALA A 90 22.72 -6.22 32.82
N LYS A 91 22.61 -5.26 33.74
CA LYS A 91 22.96 -5.45 35.15
C LYS A 91 22.11 -6.53 35.83
N ALA A 92 20.81 -6.56 35.59
CA ALA A 92 19.91 -7.58 36.14
C ALA A 92 20.25 -9.00 35.62
N LEU A 93 20.71 -9.10 34.38
CA LEU A 93 21.16 -10.35 33.77
C LEU A 93 22.52 -10.80 34.35
N GLU A 94 23.47 -9.88 34.50
CA GLU A 94 24.79 -10.15 35.10
C GLU A 94 24.70 -10.57 36.57
N GLU A 95 23.83 -9.94 37.36
CA GLU A 95 23.56 -10.31 38.77
C GLU A 95 23.06 -11.77 38.92
N ARG A 96 22.56 -12.38 37.83
CA ARG A 96 22.10 -13.78 37.75
C ARG A 96 23.09 -14.71 37.08
N GLY A 97 24.32 -14.24 36.87
CA GLY A 97 25.40 -15.01 36.26
C GLY A 97 25.16 -15.33 34.79
N VAL A 98 24.33 -14.54 34.10
CA VAL A 98 24.35 -14.44 32.63
C VAL A 98 25.58 -13.59 32.29
N VAL A 99 26.56 -14.20 31.66
CA VAL A 99 27.81 -13.53 31.31
C VAL A 99 27.61 -12.91 29.94
N LEU A 100 27.19 -11.63 29.88
CA LEU A 100 26.99 -10.90 28.63
C LEU A 100 28.29 -10.72 27.83
N SER A 101 29.43 -10.89 28.49
CA SER A 101 30.74 -10.97 27.85
C SER A 101 31.01 -12.32 27.15
N ASP A 102 30.08 -13.29 27.19
CA ASP A 102 30.21 -14.55 26.46
C ASP A 102 29.52 -14.46 25.09
N SER A 103 30.33 -14.28 24.04
CA SER A 103 29.86 -14.17 22.66
C SER A 103 29.08 -15.39 22.16
N ARG A 104 29.35 -16.59 22.70
CA ARG A 104 28.60 -17.81 22.32
C ARG A 104 27.18 -17.78 22.84
N PHE A 105 27.00 -17.28 24.06
CA PHE A 105 25.69 -17.14 24.67
C PHE A 105 24.82 -16.14 23.91
N LEU A 106 25.38 -14.97 23.56
CA LEU A 106 24.67 -13.96 22.77
C LEU A 106 24.34 -14.46 21.35
N ALA A 107 25.24 -15.22 20.72
CA ALA A 107 24.99 -15.80 19.40
C ALA A 107 23.87 -16.85 19.41
N GLU A 108 23.85 -17.73 20.43
CA GLU A 108 22.76 -18.68 20.65
C GLU A 108 21.42 -17.96 20.93
N ALA A 109 21.47 -16.82 21.63
CA ALA A 109 20.28 -16.04 21.92
C ALA A 109 19.73 -15.38 20.65
N LEU A 110 20.60 -14.83 19.81
CA LEU A 110 20.22 -14.22 18.54
C LEU A 110 19.56 -15.23 17.59
N GLU A 111 20.07 -16.46 17.55
CA GLU A 111 19.53 -17.53 16.70
C GLU A 111 18.08 -17.91 17.08
N GLN A 112 17.73 -17.76 18.35
CA GLN A 112 16.40 -18.08 18.87
C GLN A 112 15.49 -16.84 19.02
N ALA A 113 16.04 -15.64 18.85
CA ALA A 113 15.33 -14.38 18.90
C ALA A 113 14.58 -14.10 17.59
N ASP A 114 13.39 -13.52 17.71
CA ASP A 114 12.69 -12.91 16.57
C ASP A 114 13.39 -11.62 16.13
N PHE A 115 13.02 -11.12 14.93
CA PHE A 115 13.72 -10.01 14.27
C PHE A 115 13.79 -8.73 15.11
N LEU A 116 12.80 -8.48 15.97
CA LEU A 116 12.73 -7.32 16.87
C LEU A 116 13.84 -7.38 17.93
N VAL A 117 13.95 -8.51 18.64
CA VAL A 117 14.94 -8.71 19.71
C VAL A 117 16.37 -8.85 19.17
N GLN A 118 16.53 -9.15 17.88
CA GLN A 118 17.85 -9.28 17.25
C GLN A 118 18.64 -7.97 17.25
N GLY A 119 17.99 -6.83 17.06
CA GLY A 119 18.63 -5.51 17.12
C GLY A 119 19.23 -5.23 18.49
N THR A 120 18.45 -5.48 19.55
CA THR A 120 18.86 -5.30 20.96
C THR A 120 20.02 -6.20 21.35
N ILE A 121 20.02 -7.46 20.88
CA ILE A 121 21.12 -8.40 21.16
C ILE A 121 22.40 -7.93 20.48
N VAL A 122 22.33 -7.37 19.27
CA VAL A 122 23.50 -6.79 18.57
C VAL A 122 24.01 -5.55 19.29
N GLU A 123 23.13 -4.70 19.78
CA GLU A 123 23.49 -3.51 20.57
C GLU A 123 24.18 -3.89 21.89
N LEU A 124 23.58 -4.82 22.66
CA LEU A 124 24.20 -5.39 23.87
C LEU A 124 25.54 -6.06 23.59
N ALA A 125 25.63 -6.81 22.50
CA ALA A 125 26.88 -7.44 22.10
C ALA A 125 27.98 -6.39 21.82
N SER A 126 27.61 -5.24 21.23
CA SER A 126 28.56 -4.16 20.92
C SER A 126 29.09 -3.45 22.16
N GLU A 127 28.29 -3.41 23.23
CA GLU A 127 28.63 -2.74 24.48
C GLU A 127 29.40 -3.66 25.44
N TYR A 128 29.04 -4.95 25.50
CA TYR A 128 29.52 -5.87 26.54
C TYR A 128 30.56 -6.89 26.08
N LEU A 129 30.72 -7.13 24.78
CA LEU A 129 31.79 -7.98 24.26
C LEU A 129 33.06 -7.16 24.04
N SER A 130 34.23 -7.78 24.25
CA SER A 130 35.47 -7.18 23.77
C SER A 130 35.42 -7.06 22.24
N ASP A 131 36.13 -6.10 21.64
CA ASP A 131 36.22 -5.98 20.17
C ASP A 131 36.54 -7.33 19.48
N ALA A 132 37.29 -8.19 20.18
CA ALA A 132 37.66 -9.52 19.71
C ALA A 132 36.49 -10.51 19.69
N ASP A 133 35.63 -10.46 20.71
CA ASP A 133 34.51 -11.36 20.93
C ASP A 133 33.24 -10.86 20.24
N PHE A 134 33.07 -9.53 20.12
CA PHE A 134 32.01 -8.92 19.30
C PHE A 134 32.19 -9.28 17.83
N VAL A 135 33.43 -9.24 17.34
CA VAL A 135 33.79 -9.71 16.00
C VAL A 135 33.42 -11.18 15.80
N GLN A 136 33.70 -12.06 16.78
CA GLN A 136 33.27 -13.48 16.70
C GLN A 136 31.76 -13.64 16.76
N PHE A 137 31.07 -12.82 17.56
CA PHE A 137 29.62 -12.79 17.64
C PHE A 137 29.03 -12.41 16.28
N ILE A 138 29.44 -11.29 15.65
CA ILE A 138 28.94 -10.89 14.33
C ILE A 138 29.33 -11.90 13.24
N GLU A 139 30.49 -12.57 13.31
CA GLU A 139 30.80 -13.70 12.41
C GLU A 139 29.76 -14.83 12.55
N SER A 140 29.32 -15.12 13.78
CA SER A 140 28.29 -16.12 14.07
C SER A 140 26.90 -15.65 13.62
N VAL A 141 26.57 -14.36 13.80
CA VAL A 141 25.34 -13.73 13.30
C VAL A 141 25.27 -13.78 11.79
N ALA A 142 26.32 -13.36 11.10
CA ALA A 142 26.40 -13.39 9.64
C ALA A 142 26.29 -14.82 9.11
N THR A 143 26.86 -15.80 9.83
CA THR A 143 26.71 -17.23 9.51
C THR A 143 25.28 -17.71 9.71
N ASN A 144 24.61 -17.32 10.79
CA ASN A 144 23.22 -17.70 11.08
C ASN A 144 22.22 -16.97 10.17
N PHE A 145 22.45 -15.70 9.83
CA PHE A 145 21.66 -14.96 8.86
C PHE A 145 21.82 -15.57 7.46
N ARG A 146 23.03 -16.02 7.10
CA ARG A 146 23.27 -16.82 5.90
C ARG A 146 22.53 -18.17 5.94
N ILE A 147 22.47 -18.85 7.09
CA ILE A 147 21.70 -20.09 7.26
C ILE A 147 20.18 -19.83 7.18
N SER A 148 19.67 -18.76 7.80
CA SER A 148 18.25 -18.39 7.75
C SER A 148 17.83 -17.87 6.37
N TYR A 149 18.72 -17.16 5.68
CA TYR A 149 18.58 -16.81 4.27
C TYR A 149 18.54 -18.06 3.40
N HIS A 150 19.43 -19.03 3.61
CA HIS A 150 19.37 -20.32 2.94
C HIS A 150 18.12 -21.12 3.29
N LYS A 151 17.65 -21.10 4.56
CA LYS A 151 16.36 -21.71 4.94
C LYS A 151 15.17 -20.99 4.31
N GLY A 152 15.22 -19.68 4.14
CA GLY A 152 14.21 -18.90 3.42
C GLY A 152 14.17 -19.28 1.94
N VAL A 153 15.35 -19.46 1.33
CA VAL A 153 15.53 -20.04 -0.01
C VAL A 153 15.04 -21.49 -0.06
N ASP A 154 15.27 -22.32 0.96
CA ASP A 154 14.77 -23.71 1.04
C ASP A 154 13.25 -23.76 1.31
N THR A 155 12.68 -22.74 1.97
CA THR A 155 11.23 -22.58 2.15
C THR A 155 10.60 -22.13 0.82
N TYR A 156 11.32 -21.32 0.05
CA TYR A 156 11.06 -21.07 -1.38
C TYR A 156 11.11 -22.38 -2.20
N ASP A 157 12.06 -23.27 -1.95
CA ASP A 157 12.11 -24.61 -2.58
C ASP A 157 10.92 -25.50 -2.18
N TYR A 158 10.47 -25.42 -0.93
CA TYR A 158 9.31 -26.19 -0.45
C TYR A 158 7.97 -25.69 -1.01
N VAL A 159 7.85 -24.39 -1.27
CA VAL A 159 6.62 -23.75 -1.79
C VAL A 159 6.57 -23.76 -3.32
N PHE A 160 7.71 -23.65 -4.02
CA PHE A 160 7.77 -23.45 -5.47
C PHE A 160 8.52 -24.54 -6.27
N GLY A 161 9.12 -25.54 -5.62
CA GLY A 161 9.80 -26.67 -6.27
C GLY A 161 11.19 -26.36 -6.85
N GLU A 162 12.03 -27.40 -6.96
CA GLU A 162 13.51 -27.39 -7.16
C GLU A 162 14.06 -26.80 -8.49
N SER A 163 13.50 -25.76 -9.10
CA SER A 163 13.98 -25.34 -10.45
C SER A 163 13.98 -23.85 -10.76
N ASN A 164 14.14 -22.98 -9.76
CA ASN A 164 14.38 -21.56 -9.98
C ASN A 164 15.86 -21.17 -9.79
N ASP A 165 16.76 -22.01 -10.31
CA ASP A 165 18.23 -21.90 -10.18
C ASP A 165 18.81 -20.55 -10.62
N ARG A 166 18.12 -19.83 -11.51
CA ARG A 166 18.59 -18.53 -12.03
C ARG A 166 18.37 -17.39 -11.03
N GLU A 167 17.19 -17.29 -10.44
CA GLU A 167 16.90 -16.32 -9.36
C GLU A 167 17.72 -16.69 -8.12
N GLN A 168 17.87 -17.98 -7.81
CA GLN A 168 18.77 -18.46 -6.75
C GLN A 168 20.24 -18.14 -7.01
N SER A 169 20.71 -18.25 -8.26
CA SER A 169 22.10 -17.93 -8.64
C SER A 169 22.38 -16.43 -8.64
N LEU A 170 21.39 -15.60 -9.00
CA LEU A 170 21.43 -14.15 -8.85
C LEU A 170 21.49 -13.79 -7.36
N LEU A 171 20.53 -14.27 -6.56
CA LEU A 171 20.44 -14.05 -5.12
C LEU A 171 21.71 -14.52 -4.37
N ARG A 172 22.19 -15.75 -4.61
CA ARG A 172 23.47 -16.24 -4.05
C ARG A 172 24.67 -15.46 -4.58
N GLY A 173 24.68 -15.10 -5.86
CA GLY A 173 25.73 -14.30 -6.50
C GLY A 173 25.86 -12.89 -5.92
N TYR A 174 24.78 -12.32 -5.36
CA TYR A 174 24.77 -11.00 -4.74
C TYR A 174 24.96 -11.02 -3.22
N ALA A 175 24.41 -12.02 -2.52
CA ALA A 175 24.49 -12.16 -1.07
C ALA A 175 25.85 -12.72 -0.59
N GLU A 176 26.45 -13.66 -1.33
CA GLU A 176 27.74 -14.28 -0.95
C GLU A 176 28.91 -13.28 -0.91
N PRO A 177 29.07 -12.36 -1.89
CA PRO A 177 30.10 -11.33 -1.77
C PRO A 177 29.84 -10.36 -0.61
N PHE A 178 28.57 -10.03 -0.29
CA PHE A 178 28.22 -9.24 0.90
C PHE A 178 28.66 -9.96 2.18
N PHE A 179 28.31 -11.23 2.34
CA PHE A 179 28.74 -12.01 3.51
C PHE A 179 30.25 -12.18 3.55
N ALA A 180 30.93 -12.30 2.41
CA ALA A 180 32.39 -12.37 2.34
C ALA A 180 33.08 -11.05 2.72
N GLU A 181 32.51 -9.92 2.31
CA GLU A 181 33.03 -8.58 2.59
C GLU A 181 32.73 -8.15 4.04
N LEU A 182 31.52 -8.42 4.53
CA LEU A 182 31.12 -8.34 5.93
C LEU A 182 32.08 -9.17 6.81
N THR A 183 32.26 -10.45 6.49
CA THR A 183 33.22 -11.34 7.18
C THR A 183 34.66 -10.81 7.07
N SER A 184 35.07 -10.22 5.94
CA SER A 184 36.39 -9.63 5.79
C SER A 184 36.58 -8.33 6.60
N ALA A 185 35.55 -7.50 6.72
CA ALA A 185 35.57 -6.25 7.48
C ALA A 185 35.63 -6.57 8.98
N ILE A 186 34.79 -7.51 9.42
CA ILE A 186 34.76 -8.06 10.77
C ILE A 186 36.13 -8.66 11.15
N LYS A 187 36.78 -9.43 10.26
CA LYS A 187 38.12 -10.02 10.49
C LYS A 187 39.26 -9.01 10.62
N LYS A 188 39.11 -7.77 10.13
CA LYS A 188 40.19 -6.77 10.09
C LYS A 188 40.28 -5.87 11.35
N ARG A 189 39.37 -6.00 12.32
CA ARG A 189 39.40 -5.37 13.67
C ARG A 189 39.89 -3.90 13.74
N GLN A 190 39.12 -2.90 13.25
CA GLN A 190 39.35 -1.48 13.61
C GLN A 190 38.05 -0.66 13.84
N THR A 191 38.03 0.06 14.96
CA THR A 191 36.97 0.92 15.58
C THR A 191 36.36 2.00 14.67
N VAL A 192 35.06 2.33 14.87
CA VAL A 192 34.24 3.41 14.24
C VAL A 192 34.13 3.36 12.71
N GLU A 193 35.24 3.12 12.01
CA GLU A 193 35.28 2.74 10.59
C GLU A 193 34.47 1.48 10.31
N ASN A 194 34.22 0.63 11.31
CA ASN A 194 33.36 -0.56 11.21
C ASN A 194 31.86 -0.27 11.12
N ILE A 195 31.33 0.74 11.83
CA ILE A 195 29.92 1.14 11.68
C ILE A 195 29.74 1.70 10.28
N LYS A 196 30.69 2.54 9.84
CA LYS A 196 30.71 3.04 8.47
C LYS A 196 30.86 1.91 7.44
N ALA A 197 31.72 0.92 7.66
CA ALA A 197 31.87 -0.23 6.76
C ALA A 197 30.61 -1.12 6.74
N LEU A 198 29.90 -1.25 7.85
CA LEU A 198 28.61 -1.94 7.94
C LEU A 198 27.51 -1.16 7.23
N GLN A 199 27.44 0.16 7.43
CA GLN A 199 26.55 1.05 6.71
C GLN A 199 26.88 1.05 5.20
N ASP A 200 28.16 1.05 4.82
CA ASP A 200 28.63 0.98 3.44
C ASP A 200 28.28 -0.39 2.81
N ALA A 201 28.42 -1.49 3.56
CA ALA A 201 28.05 -2.83 3.09
C ALA A 201 26.53 -3.02 2.99
N PHE A 202 25.76 -2.49 3.95
CA PHE A 202 24.30 -2.46 3.89
C PHE A 202 23.82 -1.59 2.73
N THR A 203 24.43 -0.42 2.55
CA THR A 203 24.19 0.46 1.40
C THR A 203 24.53 -0.25 0.09
N ASP A 204 25.67 -0.95 -0.03
CA ASP A 204 26.00 -1.72 -1.24
C ASP A 204 25.01 -2.87 -1.49
N CYS A 205 24.50 -3.52 -0.43
CA CYS A 205 23.44 -4.53 -0.54
C CYS A 205 22.13 -3.93 -1.09
N LEU A 206 21.68 -2.82 -0.49
CA LEU A 206 20.51 -2.08 -0.97
C LEU A 206 20.70 -1.59 -2.41
N GLN A 207 21.88 -1.10 -2.75
CA GLN A 207 22.24 -0.72 -4.12
C GLN A 207 22.15 -1.90 -5.09
N ARG A 208 22.59 -3.10 -4.69
CA ARG A 208 22.48 -4.31 -5.52
C ARG A 208 21.05 -4.77 -5.68
N PHE A 209 20.24 -4.71 -4.61
CA PHE A 209 18.81 -5.00 -4.67
C PHE A 209 18.12 -4.06 -5.67
N ILE A 210 18.25 -2.74 -5.48
CA ILE A 210 17.70 -1.73 -6.39
C ILE A 210 18.21 -1.94 -7.83
N ALA A 211 19.49 -2.24 -8.03
CA ALA A 211 20.04 -2.51 -9.36
C ALA A 211 19.46 -3.77 -10.01
N CYS A 212 19.15 -4.80 -9.22
CA CYS A 212 18.52 -6.03 -9.70
C CYS A 212 17.11 -5.74 -10.21
N GLU A 213 16.30 -5.07 -9.39
CA GLU A 213 14.93 -4.66 -9.74
C GLU A 213 14.89 -3.78 -10.99
N VAL A 214 15.75 -2.75 -11.04
CA VAL A 214 15.89 -1.89 -12.23
C VAL A 214 16.24 -2.72 -13.47
N THR A 215 17.13 -3.71 -13.33
CA THR A 215 17.53 -4.58 -14.45
C THR A 215 16.39 -5.50 -14.89
N GLU A 216 15.62 -6.05 -13.95
CA GLU A 216 14.46 -6.90 -14.23
C GLU A 216 13.36 -6.10 -14.94
N GLN A 217 13.03 -4.92 -14.43
CA GLN A 217 12.04 -4.03 -15.04
C GLN A 217 12.47 -3.55 -16.44
N ILE A 218 13.73 -3.14 -16.64
CA ILE A 218 14.27 -2.82 -17.98
C ILE A 218 14.15 -4.02 -18.92
N THR A 219 14.43 -5.22 -18.43
CA THR A 219 14.34 -6.45 -19.23
C THR A 219 12.90 -6.75 -19.63
N PHE A 220 11.96 -6.54 -18.69
CA PHE A 220 10.53 -6.72 -18.90
C PHE A 220 9.95 -5.70 -19.89
N GLU A 221 10.23 -4.42 -19.73
CA GLU A 221 9.77 -3.36 -20.63
C GLU A 221 10.41 -3.46 -22.02
N SER A 222 11.70 -3.81 -22.09
CA SER A 222 12.36 -4.11 -23.36
C SER A 222 11.72 -5.31 -24.05
N TRP A 223 11.15 -6.25 -23.31
CA TRP A 223 10.42 -7.38 -23.89
C TRP A 223 9.02 -6.95 -24.35
N GLN A 224 8.28 -6.18 -23.56
CA GLN A 224 6.93 -5.70 -23.92
C GLN A 224 6.92 -4.72 -25.10
N SER A 225 7.96 -3.90 -25.24
CA SER A 225 8.10 -2.91 -26.33
C SER A 225 8.54 -3.52 -27.67
N MET A 226 8.95 -4.80 -27.69
CA MET A 226 9.25 -5.51 -28.93
C MET A 226 7.98 -5.85 -29.69
N ASP A 227 8.02 -5.76 -31.03
CA ASP A 227 6.88 -6.23 -31.82
C ASP A 227 6.70 -7.74 -31.68
N THR A 228 5.50 -8.23 -31.95
CA THR A 228 5.16 -9.65 -31.82
C THR A 228 6.06 -10.57 -32.66
N ASN A 229 6.63 -10.09 -33.77
CA ASN A 229 7.60 -10.84 -34.58
C ASN A 229 8.99 -10.84 -33.95
N GLU A 230 9.43 -9.78 -33.29
CA GLU A 230 10.69 -9.73 -32.53
C GLU A 230 10.61 -10.58 -31.27
N GLN A 231 9.49 -10.52 -30.52
CA GLN A 231 9.22 -11.42 -29.40
C GLN A 231 9.21 -12.88 -29.87
N SER A 232 8.54 -13.16 -31.00
CA SER A 232 8.52 -14.50 -31.61
C SER A 232 9.87 -14.95 -32.18
N ALA A 233 10.68 -14.03 -32.73
CA ALA A 233 12.01 -14.33 -33.24
C ALA A 233 13.03 -14.53 -32.11
N ARG A 234 12.87 -13.85 -30.97
CA ARG A 234 13.63 -14.12 -29.75
C ARG A 234 13.24 -15.46 -29.15
N ARG A 235 11.95 -15.79 -29.07
CA ARG A 235 11.46 -17.14 -28.73
C ARG A 235 12.07 -18.20 -29.65
N ALA A 236 12.03 -17.99 -30.96
CA ALA A 236 12.63 -18.89 -31.94
C ALA A 236 14.17 -18.99 -31.89
N ARG A 237 14.88 -17.99 -31.34
CA ARG A 237 16.33 -18.05 -31.08
C ARG A 237 16.68 -18.79 -29.80
N ILE A 238 15.77 -18.82 -28.83
CA ILE A 238 15.87 -19.67 -27.63
C ILE A 238 15.65 -21.14 -28.04
N ASP A 239 14.80 -21.38 -29.05
CA ASP A 239 14.59 -22.69 -29.69
C ASP A 239 15.68 -23.09 -30.72
N ASP A 240 16.76 -22.32 -30.87
CA ASP A 240 17.87 -22.62 -31.79
C ASP A 240 18.72 -23.80 -31.25
N PRO A 241 18.89 -24.90 -32.01
CA PRO A 241 19.76 -26.01 -31.63
C PRO A 241 21.23 -25.61 -31.33
N ASP A 242 21.71 -24.51 -31.92
CA ASP A 242 23.05 -23.98 -31.63
C ASP A 242 23.10 -23.14 -30.34
N PHE A 243 21.95 -22.69 -29.81
CA PHE A 243 21.81 -22.10 -28.47
C PHE A 243 21.95 -23.19 -27.39
N GLU A 244 21.31 -24.35 -27.57
CA GLU A 244 21.53 -25.57 -26.78
C GLU A 244 23.02 -25.98 -26.77
N LYS A 245 23.71 -25.80 -27.90
CA LYS A 245 25.15 -26.08 -28.05
C LYS A 245 26.07 -25.04 -27.40
N ARG A 246 25.57 -23.81 -27.16
CA ARG A 246 26.27 -22.78 -26.35
C ARG A 246 26.01 -23.00 -24.87
N LEU A 247 24.79 -23.35 -24.49
CA LEU A 247 24.41 -23.82 -23.16
C LEU A 247 25.17 -25.10 -22.77
N SER A 248 25.37 -26.03 -23.70
CA SER A 248 26.13 -27.27 -23.45
C SER A 248 27.62 -27.02 -23.19
N ARG A 249 28.17 -25.87 -23.61
CA ARG A 249 29.55 -25.45 -23.26
C ARG A 249 29.61 -24.75 -21.90
N MET A 250 28.47 -24.27 -21.39
CA MET A 250 28.34 -23.76 -20.02
C MET A 250 28.02 -24.89 -19.02
N ARG A 251 27.42 -26.00 -19.47
CA ARG A 251 27.16 -27.23 -18.69
C ARG A 251 28.42 -27.96 -18.16
N ASP A 252 29.64 -27.52 -18.52
CA ASP A 252 30.89 -28.06 -17.95
C ASP A 252 31.16 -27.56 -16.50
N TYR A 253 30.29 -26.71 -15.94
CA TYR A 253 30.25 -26.37 -14.51
C TYR A 253 28.88 -26.69 -13.91
N GLU A 254 28.80 -27.87 -13.26
CA GLU A 254 27.90 -28.33 -12.17
C GLU A 254 26.34 -28.22 -12.24
N TYR A 255 25.73 -29.41 -12.06
CA TYR A 255 24.38 -29.82 -11.61
C TYR A 255 23.12 -29.52 -12.46
N ALA A 256 22.10 -30.35 -12.20
CA ALA A 256 21.33 -31.07 -13.20
C ALA A 256 19.82 -30.74 -13.16
N ILE A 257 19.26 -30.42 -14.34
CA ILE A 257 17.82 -30.44 -14.61
C ILE A 257 17.46 -31.82 -15.20
N ASP A 258 16.29 -32.36 -14.85
CA ASP A 258 15.78 -33.65 -15.35
C ASP A 258 15.78 -33.66 -16.90
N PRO A 259 16.51 -34.57 -17.56
CA PRO A 259 16.70 -34.58 -19.02
C PRO A 259 15.43 -34.83 -19.85
N GLN A 260 14.26 -35.07 -19.24
CA GLN A 260 13.03 -35.41 -19.96
C GLN A 260 11.98 -34.30 -19.99
N GLU A 261 12.12 -33.23 -19.20
CA GLU A 261 11.13 -32.15 -19.18
C GLU A 261 11.38 -31.17 -20.32
N SER A 262 10.38 -31.00 -21.20
CA SER A 262 10.43 -29.99 -22.24
C SER A 262 10.22 -28.59 -21.65
N VAL A 263 10.79 -27.54 -22.26
CA VAL A 263 10.59 -26.13 -21.84
C VAL A 263 9.09 -25.77 -21.79
N GLN A 264 8.28 -26.38 -22.66
CA GLN A 264 6.84 -26.21 -22.67
C GLN A 264 6.15 -26.88 -21.46
N GLU A 265 6.56 -28.09 -21.07
CA GLU A 265 6.06 -28.72 -19.83
C GLU A 265 6.48 -27.95 -18.58
N TYR A 266 7.68 -27.37 -18.57
CA TYR A 266 8.14 -26.48 -17.51
C TYR A 266 7.28 -25.21 -17.42
N GLU A 267 6.94 -24.56 -18.54
CA GLU A 267 6.09 -23.36 -18.55
C GLU A 267 4.62 -23.66 -18.24
N GLU A 268 4.07 -24.78 -18.71
CA GLU A 268 2.72 -25.24 -18.37
C GLU A 268 2.62 -25.60 -16.88
N ARG A 269 3.65 -26.26 -16.33
CA ARG A 269 3.74 -26.56 -14.90
C ARG A 269 3.97 -25.30 -14.07
N ARG A 270 4.80 -24.36 -14.52
CA ARG A 270 4.96 -23.04 -13.90
C ARG A 270 3.61 -22.32 -13.86
N GLY A 271 2.84 -22.33 -14.95
CA GLY A 271 1.48 -21.77 -14.99
C GLY A 271 0.47 -22.47 -14.06
N MET A 272 0.62 -23.78 -13.83
CA MET A 272 -0.23 -24.55 -12.90
C MET A 272 0.11 -24.34 -11.41
N TYR A 273 1.40 -24.18 -11.04
CA TYR A 273 1.78 -23.98 -9.64
C TYR A 273 1.33 -22.62 -9.07
N TRP A 274 1.05 -21.64 -9.93
CA TRP A 274 0.41 -20.37 -9.53
C TRP A 274 -1.10 -20.49 -9.25
N GLN A 275 -1.74 -21.65 -9.49
CA GLN A 275 -3.19 -21.84 -9.34
C GLN A 275 -3.63 -22.58 -8.07
N ASP A 276 -2.75 -23.34 -7.40
CA ASP A 276 -3.20 -24.39 -6.46
C ASP A 276 -3.09 -24.09 -4.96
N PHE A 277 -2.63 -22.91 -4.54
CA PHE A 277 -2.76 -22.46 -3.15
C PHE A 277 -3.56 -21.16 -3.05
N THR A 278 -4.81 -21.33 -2.60
CA THR A 278 -5.83 -20.37 -2.09
C THR A 278 -6.84 -19.70 -3.04
N GLY A 279 -6.66 -19.67 -4.36
CA GLY A 279 -7.69 -19.09 -5.24
C GLY A 279 -7.95 -17.60 -5.02
N GLU A 280 -7.01 -16.90 -4.40
CA GLU A 280 -6.88 -15.44 -4.39
C GLU A 280 -5.78 -15.06 -5.39
N SER A 281 -5.92 -13.93 -6.08
CA SER A 281 -4.92 -13.51 -7.06
C SER A 281 -3.64 -13.09 -6.32
N VAL A 282 -2.67 -13.99 -6.23
CA VAL A 282 -1.37 -13.80 -5.57
C VAL A 282 -0.62 -12.58 -6.14
N ARG A 283 -0.94 -12.15 -7.37
CA ARG A 283 -0.30 -11.00 -8.02
C ARG A 283 -0.57 -9.66 -7.31
N GLY A 284 -1.78 -9.45 -6.79
CA GLY A 284 -2.10 -8.23 -6.05
C GLY A 284 -1.40 -8.16 -4.69
N ASP A 285 -1.31 -9.30 -3.99
CA ASP A 285 -0.63 -9.37 -2.70
C ASP A 285 0.90 -9.28 -2.85
N ILE A 286 1.49 -9.85 -3.91
CA ILE A 286 2.92 -9.70 -4.20
C ILE A 286 3.26 -8.24 -4.52
N ASP A 287 2.44 -7.54 -5.32
CA ASP A 287 2.69 -6.14 -5.66
C ASP A 287 2.59 -5.24 -4.41
N ASP A 288 1.61 -5.46 -3.52
CA ASP A 288 1.47 -4.71 -2.27
C ASP A 288 2.57 -5.02 -1.24
N GLU A 289 2.94 -6.30 -1.05
CA GLU A 289 4.05 -6.69 -0.18
C GLU A 289 5.40 -6.18 -0.71
N PHE A 290 5.58 -6.21 -2.03
CA PHE A 290 6.78 -5.69 -2.70
C PHE A 290 6.89 -4.18 -2.57
N ILE A 291 5.81 -3.44 -2.87
CA ILE A 291 5.76 -1.99 -2.68
C ILE A 291 6.01 -1.66 -1.20
N GLY A 292 5.43 -2.43 -0.27
CA GLY A 292 5.69 -2.31 1.16
C GLY A 292 7.17 -2.51 1.53
N ALA A 293 7.80 -3.56 1.01
CA ALA A 293 9.22 -3.85 1.22
C ALA A 293 10.12 -2.77 0.63
N LEU A 294 9.81 -2.28 -0.57
CA LEU A 294 10.54 -1.20 -1.22
C LEU A 294 10.41 0.11 -0.43
N ASN A 295 9.20 0.46 0.00
CA ASN A 295 8.97 1.64 0.82
C ASN A 295 9.75 1.54 2.13
N HIS A 296 9.82 0.34 2.72
CA HIS A 296 10.65 0.08 3.90
C HIS A 296 12.14 0.25 3.61
N VAL A 297 12.63 -0.23 2.46
CA VAL A 297 14.02 -0.01 2.00
C VAL A 297 14.31 1.49 1.82
N LEU A 298 13.44 2.23 1.16
CA LEU A 298 13.59 3.67 0.94
C LEU A 298 13.55 4.45 2.26
N ALA A 299 12.68 4.05 3.20
CA ALA A 299 12.64 4.60 4.55
C ALA A 299 13.92 4.31 5.34
N ASN A 300 14.51 3.12 5.20
CA ASN A 300 15.77 2.77 5.85
C ASN A 300 16.97 3.49 5.23
N LEU A 301 16.97 3.75 3.92
CA LEU A 301 17.99 4.59 3.27
C LEU A 301 18.05 5.98 3.88
N LYS A 302 16.90 6.51 4.33
CA LYS A 302 16.85 7.79 5.05
C LYS A 302 17.59 7.78 6.38
N ALA A 303 17.54 6.66 7.11
CA ALA A 303 18.21 6.52 8.40
C ALA A 303 19.72 6.24 8.26
N VAL A 304 20.09 5.44 7.26
CA VAL A 304 21.48 4.98 7.06
C VAL A 304 22.31 5.97 6.21
N GLY A 305 21.64 6.80 5.41
CA GLY A 305 22.27 7.61 4.37
C GLY A 305 22.60 6.77 3.13
N GLY A 306 23.21 7.41 2.15
CA GLY A 306 23.63 6.76 0.91
C GLY A 306 24.82 7.46 0.28
N ASN A 307 25.15 7.10 -0.97
CA ASN A 307 26.23 7.73 -1.72
C ASN A 307 25.80 8.03 -3.16
N GLU A 308 26.70 8.59 -3.97
CA GLU A 308 26.47 8.95 -5.37
C GLU A 308 25.92 7.79 -6.22
N ARG A 309 26.34 6.55 -5.94
CA ARG A 309 25.80 5.36 -6.62
C ARG A 309 24.36 5.06 -6.21
N THR A 310 23.96 5.33 -4.96
CA THR A 310 22.55 5.23 -4.54
C THR A 310 21.70 6.25 -5.29
N ILE A 311 22.19 7.49 -5.43
CA ILE A 311 21.51 8.55 -6.20
C ILE A 311 21.30 8.11 -7.65
N GLU A 312 22.34 7.58 -8.29
CA GLU A 312 22.25 7.12 -9.68
C GLU A 312 21.26 5.95 -9.85
N LEU A 313 21.19 5.04 -8.87
CA LEU A 313 20.23 3.93 -8.91
C LEU A 313 18.79 4.40 -8.72
N LEU A 314 18.54 5.29 -7.76
CA LEU A 314 17.23 5.89 -7.54
C LEU A 314 16.79 6.77 -8.73
N ARG A 315 17.72 7.47 -9.36
CA ARG A 315 17.50 8.16 -10.63
C ARG A 315 17.12 7.17 -11.73
N THR A 316 17.88 6.09 -11.91
CA THR A 316 17.62 5.07 -12.94
C THR A 316 16.26 4.41 -12.69
N TRP A 317 15.89 4.17 -11.43
CA TRP A 317 14.57 3.70 -11.06
C TRP A 317 13.48 4.64 -11.57
N LEU A 318 13.57 5.95 -11.31
CA LEU A 318 12.60 6.92 -11.82
C LEU A 318 12.55 7.00 -13.36
N GLU A 319 13.60 6.60 -14.08
CA GLU A 319 13.57 6.51 -15.53
C GLU A 319 12.79 5.30 -16.03
N VAL A 320 12.91 4.18 -15.30
CA VAL A 320 12.33 2.89 -15.67
C VAL A 320 10.89 2.80 -15.18
N ASP A 321 10.66 3.05 -13.90
CA ASP A 321 9.34 3.12 -13.30
C ASP A 321 9.08 4.50 -12.66
N PRO A 322 8.70 5.49 -13.48
CA PRO A 322 8.49 6.86 -13.00
C PRO A 322 7.26 7.03 -12.10
N LEU A 323 6.39 6.03 -12.06
CA LEU A 323 5.16 6.07 -11.26
C LEU A 323 5.32 5.30 -9.95
N ALA A 324 6.29 4.39 -9.85
CA ALA A 324 6.67 3.73 -8.60
C ALA A 324 7.28 4.72 -7.60
N ASN A 325 6.38 5.24 -6.76
CA ASN A 325 6.65 5.97 -5.53
C ASN A 325 7.68 7.11 -5.62
N PRO A 326 7.49 8.10 -6.52
CA PRO A 326 8.39 9.25 -6.63
C PRO A 326 8.51 10.06 -5.33
N MET A 327 7.56 9.93 -4.41
CA MET A 327 7.59 10.60 -3.10
C MET A 327 8.72 10.05 -2.23
N HIS A 328 8.74 8.75 -1.95
CA HIS A 328 9.79 8.14 -1.14
C HIS A 328 11.16 8.19 -1.82
N VAL A 329 11.20 8.12 -3.16
CA VAL A 329 12.46 8.32 -3.89
C VAL A 329 13.00 9.74 -3.63
N GLY A 330 12.16 10.77 -3.75
CA GLY A 330 12.58 12.15 -3.47
C GLY A 330 13.04 12.36 -2.02
N GLU A 331 12.38 11.73 -1.05
CA GLU A 331 12.76 11.76 0.36
C GLU A 331 14.10 11.05 0.63
N ALA A 332 14.29 9.85 0.06
CA ALA A 332 15.55 9.13 0.15
C ALA A 332 16.68 9.96 -0.48
N LEU A 333 16.46 10.52 -1.68
CA LEU A 333 17.41 11.41 -2.34
C LEU A 333 17.75 12.65 -1.49
N SER A 334 16.74 13.26 -0.85
CA SER A 334 16.92 14.39 0.06
C SER A 334 17.82 14.06 1.25
N SER A 335 17.69 12.83 1.79
CA SER A 335 18.45 12.38 2.95
C SER A 335 19.90 11.99 2.63
N ILE A 336 20.18 11.64 1.37
CA ILE A 336 21.51 11.22 0.92
C ILE A 336 22.38 12.45 0.64
N ASP A 337 22.01 13.23 -0.38
CA ASP A 337 22.64 14.49 -0.76
C ASP A 337 21.66 15.24 -1.66
N ALA A 338 20.94 16.20 -1.07
CA ALA A 338 19.89 16.95 -1.77
C ALA A 338 20.42 17.69 -3.01
N ALA A 339 21.63 18.25 -2.94
CA ALA A 339 22.20 19.02 -4.04
C ALA A 339 22.63 18.12 -5.21
N ALA A 340 23.37 17.05 -4.91
CA ALA A 340 23.78 16.07 -5.92
C ALA A 340 22.57 15.35 -6.53
N SER A 341 21.54 15.07 -5.72
CA SER A 341 20.30 14.45 -6.20
C SER A 341 19.52 15.36 -7.15
N VAL A 342 19.42 16.65 -6.85
CA VAL A 342 18.85 17.63 -7.78
C VAL A 342 19.63 17.63 -9.09
N GLU A 343 20.96 17.72 -9.04
CA GLU A 343 21.81 17.71 -10.24
C GLU A 343 21.59 16.44 -11.09
N ALA A 344 21.47 15.28 -10.45
CA ALA A 344 21.21 14.01 -11.11
C ALA A 344 19.81 13.95 -11.77
N LEU A 345 18.78 14.55 -11.16
CA LEU A 345 17.41 14.51 -11.65
C LEU A 345 17.09 15.55 -12.74
N LEU A 346 17.76 16.71 -12.73
CA LEU A 346 17.49 17.80 -13.69
C LEU A 346 17.53 17.37 -15.18
N PRO A 347 18.47 16.53 -15.65
CA PRO A 347 18.47 16.04 -17.03
C PRO A 347 17.18 15.31 -17.42
N LEU A 348 16.53 14.61 -16.48
CA LEU A 348 15.34 13.80 -16.75
C LEU A 348 14.05 14.61 -16.90
N LEU A 349 14.07 15.88 -16.47
CA LEU A 349 13.00 16.83 -16.81
C LEU A 349 12.85 17.05 -18.32
N ARG A 350 13.87 16.69 -19.12
CA ARG A 350 13.87 16.74 -20.59
C ARG A 350 13.64 15.35 -21.22
N HIS A 351 13.28 14.34 -20.43
CA HIS A 351 13.02 13.00 -20.95
C HIS A 351 11.86 13.00 -21.96
N ARG A 352 11.91 12.10 -22.94
CA ARG A 352 10.89 12.04 -24.02
C ARG A 352 9.55 11.56 -23.50
N ASP A 353 9.57 10.64 -22.55
CA ASP A 353 8.37 10.14 -21.89
C ASP A 353 7.81 11.19 -20.91
N PRO A 354 6.56 11.67 -21.10
CA PRO A 354 5.88 12.54 -20.15
C PRO A 354 5.78 11.96 -18.73
N LYS A 355 5.62 10.63 -18.58
CA LYS A 355 5.51 9.98 -17.27
C LYS A 355 6.81 10.13 -16.48
N VAL A 356 7.96 9.92 -17.12
CA VAL A 356 9.29 10.15 -16.50
C VAL A 356 9.45 11.59 -16.05
N ARG A 357 9.09 12.56 -16.89
CA ARG A 357 9.15 13.97 -16.49
C ARG A 357 8.26 14.28 -15.29
N GLU A 358 7.07 13.70 -15.24
CA GLU A 358 6.15 13.85 -14.12
C GLU A 358 6.68 13.21 -12.84
N GLY A 359 7.13 11.96 -12.89
CA GLY A 359 7.72 11.23 -11.75
C GLY A 359 8.91 11.97 -11.16
N VAL A 360 9.83 12.42 -12.03
CA VAL A 360 11.00 13.22 -11.63
C VAL A 360 10.61 14.57 -11.05
N THR A 361 9.60 15.24 -11.61
CA THR A 361 9.09 16.50 -11.06
C THR A 361 8.54 16.30 -9.64
N ARG A 362 7.77 15.23 -9.41
CA ARG A 362 7.25 14.87 -8.09
C ARG A 362 8.38 14.54 -7.10
N ALA A 363 9.41 13.82 -7.53
CA ALA A 363 10.58 13.54 -6.69
C ALA A 363 11.37 14.82 -6.34
N LEU A 364 11.56 15.73 -7.31
CA LEU A 364 12.20 17.03 -7.08
C LEU A 364 11.43 17.91 -6.10
N TYR A 365 10.10 17.86 -6.11
CA TYR A 365 9.27 18.55 -5.12
C TYR A 365 9.41 17.99 -3.70
N ARG A 366 10.07 16.85 -3.52
CA ARG A 366 10.29 16.21 -2.21
C ARG A 366 11.71 16.38 -1.68
N ILE A 367 12.63 16.87 -2.50
CA ILE A 367 14.00 17.15 -2.08
C ILE A 367 14.04 18.46 -1.29
N GLU A 368 14.48 18.38 -0.04
CA GLU A 368 14.62 19.52 0.85
C GLU A 368 15.99 20.18 0.70
N LEU A 369 15.99 21.41 0.19
CA LEU A 369 17.20 22.22 -0.01
C LEU A 369 17.50 23.18 1.15
N GLY A 370 16.69 23.16 2.20
CA GLY A 370 16.74 24.10 3.30
C GLY A 370 16.23 25.48 2.91
N SER A 371 16.59 26.47 3.75
CA SER A 371 16.30 27.88 3.50
C SER A 371 17.29 28.44 2.47
N LEU A 372 16.78 28.78 1.28
CA LEU A 372 17.56 29.35 0.19
C LEU A 372 17.46 30.88 0.18
N PRO A 373 18.57 31.61 -0.01
CA PRO A 373 18.53 33.07 -0.07
C PRO A 373 17.83 33.55 -1.35
N VAL A 374 16.96 34.55 -1.22
CA VAL A 374 16.37 35.24 -2.37
C VAL A 374 17.34 36.30 -2.85
N SER A 375 17.78 36.27 -4.10
CA SER A 375 18.66 37.29 -4.69
C SER A 375 17.87 38.46 -5.31
N GLU A 376 18.58 39.47 -5.83
CA GLU A 376 17.97 40.53 -6.65
C GLU A 376 17.33 40.01 -7.96
N LYS A 377 17.64 38.78 -8.37
CA LYS A 377 17.05 38.09 -9.53
C LYS A 377 15.98 37.06 -9.13
N GLY A 378 15.69 36.95 -7.84
CA GLY A 378 14.79 35.95 -7.26
C GLY A 378 15.55 34.78 -6.63
N VAL A 379 14.92 33.61 -6.53
CA VAL A 379 15.49 32.42 -5.87
C VAL A 379 15.90 31.35 -6.88
N GLU A 380 17.03 30.70 -6.64
CA GLU A 380 17.42 29.51 -7.40
C GLU A 380 16.80 28.27 -6.72
N TYR A 381 15.89 27.57 -7.40
CA TYR A 381 15.14 26.44 -6.82
C TYR A 381 14.87 25.38 -7.91
N PRO A 382 15.05 24.10 -7.59
CA PRO A 382 16.18 23.30 -8.07
C PRO A 382 16.60 23.61 -9.52
N GLY A 383 17.82 24.13 -9.69
CA GLY A 383 18.51 24.31 -10.98
C GLY A 383 17.95 25.39 -11.90
N LYS A 384 16.96 26.18 -11.44
CA LYS A 384 16.36 27.27 -12.19
C LYS A 384 16.22 28.52 -11.34
N GLN A 385 16.31 29.68 -11.99
CA GLN A 385 16.10 30.97 -11.37
C GLN A 385 14.60 31.34 -11.42
N PHE A 386 13.92 31.35 -10.28
CA PHE A 386 12.56 31.84 -10.15
C PHE A 386 12.58 33.34 -9.83
N ASP A 387 12.18 34.16 -10.81
CA ASP A 387 11.99 35.61 -10.67
C ASP A 387 10.67 35.88 -9.92
N LEU A 388 10.78 36.36 -8.69
CA LEU A 388 9.66 36.68 -7.78
C LEU A 388 9.16 38.12 -7.95
N GLY A 389 9.69 38.88 -8.92
CA GLY A 389 9.29 40.26 -9.19
C GLY A 389 9.67 41.21 -8.05
N GLU A 390 8.67 41.83 -7.41
CA GLU A 390 8.90 42.78 -6.31
C GLU A 390 9.43 42.12 -5.03
N PHE A 391 9.34 40.78 -4.94
CA PHE A 391 9.84 40.01 -3.81
C PHE A 391 11.28 39.53 -3.99
N ASN A 392 11.98 39.95 -5.06
CA ASN A 392 13.41 39.70 -5.27
C ASN A 392 14.26 40.54 -4.29
N ASN A 393 14.33 40.10 -3.03
CA ASN A 393 14.97 40.85 -1.94
C ASN A 393 16.03 39.99 -1.25
N PRO A 394 17.32 40.41 -1.27
CA PRO A 394 18.43 39.77 -0.54
C PRO A 394 18.25 39.54 0.96
N ARG A 395 17.22 40.13 1.58
CA ARG A 395 16.89 39.91 3.00
C ARG A 395 15.84 38.82 3.22
N TYR A 396 15.22 38.34 2.15
CA TYR A 396 14.24 37.27 2.22
C TYR A 396 14.93 35.93 1.96
N SER A 397 14.30 34.88 2.46
CA SER A 397 14.63 33.51 2.11
C SER A 397 13.41 32.79 1.56
N ALA A 398 13.64 31.67 0.92
CA ALA A 398 12.60 30.79 0.44
C ALA A 398 12.88 29.35 0.85
N ALA A 399 11.85 28.63 1.26
CA ALA A 399 11.96 27.23 1.66
C ALA A 399 10.72 26.47 1.19
N ARG A 400 10.85 25.16 1.00
CA ARG A 400 9.72 24.33 0.61
C ARG A 400 8.66 24.33 1.70
N LEU A 401 7.40 24.39 1.28
CA LEU A 401 6.27 24.27 2.18
C LEU A 401 5.53 22.96 2.01
N THR A 402 5.47 22.37 0.82
CA THR A 402 4.62 21.20 0.57
C THR A 402 5.26 20.19 -0.40
N GLY A 403 4.77 18.95 -0.36
CA GLY A 403 5.23 17.85 -1.22
C GLY A 403 4.82 17.96 -2.68
N ASP A 404 3.95 18.93 -3.02
CA ASP A 404 3.48 19.23 -4.38
C ASP A 404 4.18 20.47 -4.98
N GLY A 405 5.21 21.00 -4.31
CA GLY A 405 6.09 22.03 -4.86
C GLY A 405 5.65 23.47 -4.58
N GLN A 406 4.95 23.72 -3.46
CA GLN A 406 4.77 25.09 -2.96
C GLN A 406 6.02 25.50 -2.18
N VAL A 407 6.47 26.73 -2.43
CA VAL A 407 7.65 27.33 -1.79
C VAL A 407 7.23 28.63 -1.12
N GLY A 408 7.57 28.75 0.15
CA GLY A 408 7.29 29.90 0.99
C GLY A 408 8.34 30.97 0.84
N ILE A 409 7.94 32.22 0.96
CA ILE A 409 8.82 33.38 1.05
C ILE A 409 8.76 33.89 2.48
N PHE A 410 9.93 33.96 3.10
CA PHE A 410 10.12 34.35 4.49
C PHE A 410 10.75 35.74 4.55
N ASP A 411 10.24 36.59 5.44
CA ASP A 411 10.76 37.94 5.63
C ASP A 411 12.09 37.96 6.39
N ASP A 412 12.64 39.15 6.64
CA ASP A 412 13.90 39.31 7.38
C ASP A 412 13.80 38.94 8.87
N GLN A 413 12.61 38.61 9.35
CA GLN A 413 12.32 38.11 10.68
C GLN A 413 12.02 36.60 10.68
N GLY A 414 12.07 35.93 9.53
CA GLY A 414 11.75 34.51 9.40
C GLY A 414 10.25 34.21 9.34
N ARG A 415 9.39 35.22 9.18
CA ARG A 415 7.94 34.99 9.09
C ARG A 415 7.53 34.63 7.69
N LEU A 416 6.69 33.60 7.57
CA LEU A 416 6.10 33.20 6.30
C LEU A 416 5.02 34.21 5.90
N PHE A 417 5.11 34.81 4.70
CA PHE A 417 4.12 35.83 4.30
C PHE A 417 3.62 35.72 2.86
N LYS A 418 4.32 35.00 1.98
CA LYS A 418 3.88 34.69 0.61
C LYS A 418 4.29 33.28 0.22
N HIS A 419 3.74 32.76 -0.86
CA HIS A 419 4.24 31.54 -1.49
C HIS A 419 4.19 31.62 -3.01
N PHE A 420 4.87 30.70 -3.68
CA PHE A 420 4.78 30.46 -5.12
C PHE A 420 4.90 28.96 -5.41
N ALA A 421 4.42 28.52 -6.57
CA ALA A 421 4.51 27.14 -7.01
C ALA A 421 5.72 26.93 -7.94
N LEU A 422 6.36 25.77 -7.88
CA LEU A 422 7.46 25.35 -8.75
C LEU A 422 6.98 24.93 -10.15
N GLU A 423 6.12 25.73 -10.76
CA GLU A 423 5.64 25.47 -12.11
C GLU A 423 6.75 25.67 -13.16
N GLY A 424 6.74 24.84 -14.21
CA GLY A 424 7.61 25.04 -15.37
C GLY A 424 9.02 24.45 -15.25
N LEU A 425 9.29 23.59 -14.26
CA LEU A 425 10.59 22.90 -14.12
C LEU A 425 10.98 22.12 -15.39
N SER A 426 10.03 21.52 -16.10
CA SER A 426 10.30 20.81 -17.36
C SER A 426 10.52 21.71 -18.58
N GLY A 427 10.39 23.04 -18.42
CA GLY A 427 10.60 24.01 -19.50
C GLY A 427 12.07 24.28 -19.78
N ASP A 428 12.40 24.69 -21.01
CA ASP A 428 13.77 25.02 -21.41
C ASP A 428 14.32 26.30 -20.79
N SER A 429 13.44 27.17 -20.26
CA SER A 429 13.82 28.45 -19.66
C SER A 429 14.67 28.24 -18.40
N GLU A 430 15.83 28.89 -18.35
CA GLU A 430 16.66 28.97 -17.13
C GLU A 430 16.06 29.92 -16.09
N VAL A 431 15.28 30.91 -16.53
CA VAL A 431 14.57 31.87 -15.69
C VAL A 431 13.07 31.68 -15.84
N ILE A 432 12.37 31.43 -14.73
CA ILE A 432 10.93 31.27 -14.64
C ILE A 432 10.37 32.47 -13.88
N ARG A 433 9.42 33.19 -14.47
CA ARG A 433 8.69 34.24 -13.73
C ARG A 433 7.63 33.60 -12.84
N ALA A 434 7.88 33.56 -11.55
CA ALA A 434 6.96 32.98 -10.58
C ALA A 434 5.72 33.85 -10.38
N LYS A 435 4.58 33.21 -10.19
CA LYS A 435 3.40 33.88 -9.63
C LYS A 435 3.46 33.76 -8.12
N VAL A 436 3.52 34.89 -7.45
CA VAL A 436 3.55 34.97 -5.98
C VAL A 436 2.14 35.23 -5.46
N PHE A 437 1.73 34.45 -4.47
CA PHE A 437 0.38 34.43 -3.93
C PHE A 437 0.38 34.76 -2.43
N ASP A 438 -0.74 35.32 -1.99
CA ASP A 438 -1.09 35.44 -0.57
C ASP A 438 -1.67 34.12 -0.06
N PHE A 439 -1.39 33.81 1.20
CA PHE A 439 -2.08 32.71 1.85
C PHE A 439 -3.53 33.06 2.12
N THR A 440 -4.42 32.10 1.92
CA THR A 440 -5.84 32.24 2.24
C THR A 440 -6.30 31.13 3.17
N VAL A 441 -7.43 31.34 3.83
CA VAL A 441 -8.01 30.36 4.75
C VAL A 441 -8.37 29.06 4.03
N GLU A 442 -8.78 29.15 2.77
CA GLU A 442 -9.14 27.99 1.95
C GLU A 442 -7.95 27.09 1.61
N MET A 443 -6.71 27.56 1.81
CA MET A 443 -5.52 26.73 1.67
C MET A 443 -5.32 25.80 2.87
N LEU A 444 -5.76 26.20 4.07
CA LEU A 444 -5.57 25.43 5.30
C LEU A 444 -6.80 24.62 5.70
N PHE A 445 -7.99 24.97 5.20
CA PHE A 445 -9.19 24.20 5.51
C PHE A 445 -10.23 24.17 4.39
N THR A 446 -11.05 23.13 4.38
CA THR A 446 -12.12 22.98 3.38
C THR A 446 -13.13 24.13 3.53
N SER A 447 -13.58 24.68 2.40
CA SER A 447 -14.63 25.71 2.42
C SER A 447 -15.94 25.10 2.93
N ARG A 448 -16.56 25.71 3.95
CA ARG A 448 -17.88 25.33 4.45
C ARG A 448 -18.91 26.33 3.95
N GLY A 449 -19.95 25.86 3.27
CA GLY A 449 -20.98 26.73 2.68
C GLY A 449 -21.92 27.36 3.71
N ASP A 450 -21.91 26.84 4.92
CA ASP A 450 -22.75 27.20 6.07
C ASP A 450 -21.95 27.84 7.22
N GLU A 451 -20.71 28.28 6.96
CA GLU A 451 -19.83 28.89 7.95
C GLU A 451 -20.40 30.20 8.52
N THR A 452 -20.40 30.29 9.84
CA THR A 452 -20.77 31.51 10.57
C THR A 452 -19.64 32.54 10.54
N ALA A 453 -19.97 33.81 10.79
CA ALA A 453 -18.96 34.87 10.85
C ALA A 453 -17.92 34.65 11.97
N GLU A 454 -18.32 34.01 13.07
CA GLU A 454 -17.44 33.68 14.20
C GLU A 454 -16.44 32.58 13.81
N GLU A 455 -16.90 31.50 13.18
CA GLU A 455 -16.03 30.44 12.64
C GLU A 455 -15.07 30.97 11.58
N GLN A 456 -15.53 31.88 10.72
CA GLN A 456 -14.67 32.53 9.74
C GLN A 456 -13.57 33.38 10.40
N GLU A 457 -13.90 34.14 11.45
CA GLU A 457 -12.93 34.94 12.21
C GLU A 457 -11.91 34.04 12.94
N GLU A 458 -12.37 32.92 13.50
CA GLU A 458 -11.53 31.90 14.13
C GLU A 458 -10.53 31.30 13.12
N ARG A 459 -10.99 30.88 11.93
CA ARG A 459 -10.10 30.37 10.88
C ARG A 459 -9.10 31.42 10.37
N GLN A 460 -9.51 32.69 10.32
CA GLN A 460 -8.58 33.79 10.01
C GLN A 460 -7.53 33.99 11.10
N GLN A 461 -7.88 33.77 12.37
CA GLN A 461 -6.90 33.74 13.45
C GLN A 461 -5.94 32.57 13.29
N TYR A 462 -6.43 31.38 12.99
CA TYR A 462 -5.59 30.21 12.75
C TYR A 462 -4.63 30.38 11.58
N LEU A 463 -5.06 31.03 10.49
CA LEU A 463 -4.16 31.37 9.40
C LEU A 463 -3.04 32.31 9.86
N ARG A 464 -3.35 33.33 10.70
CA ARG A 464 -2.31 34.22 11.25
C ARG A 464 -1.33 33.45 12.11
N GLU A 465 -1.83 32.58 13.00
CA GLU A 465 -0.99 31.74 13.86
C GLU A 465 -0.10 30.80 13.04
N PHE A 466 -0.64 30.19 11.97
CA PHE A 466 0.12 29.37 11.03
C PHE A 466 1.28 30.15 10.40
N LEU A 467 1.02 31.37 9.90
CA LEU A 467 2.05 32.20 9.25
C LEU A 467 3.11 32.72 10.23
N GLU A 468 2.70 33.09 11.45
CA GLU A 468 3.60 33.61 12.48
C GLU A 468 4.53 32.54 13.06
N HIS A 469 4.04 31.30 13.19
CA HIS A 469 4.74 30.22 13.87
C HIS A 469 5.23 29.10 12.95
N TYR A 470 5.10 29.24 11.63
CA TYR A 470 5.50 28.21 10.68
C TYR A 470 6.95 27.74 10.91
N GLN A 471 7.89 28.69 11.04
CA GLN A 471 9.30 28.37 11.20
C GLN A 471 9.59 27.73 12.57
N ASP A 472 8.93 28.18 13.64
CA ASP A 472 9.08 27.59 14.98
C ASP A 472 8.76 26.10 14.96
N PHE A 473 7.76 25.69 14.16
CA PHE A 473 7.40 24.29 13.99
C PHE A 473 8.36 23.55 13.05
N PHE A 474 8.78 24.18 11.96
CA PHE A 474 9.71 23.61 10.98
C PHE A 474 11.10 23.30 11.57
N ASP A 475 11.56 24.10 12.52
CA ASP A 475 12.84 23.91 13.21
C ASP A 475 12.67 23.17 14.56
N SER A 476 11.48 22.64 14.85
CA SER A 476 11.15 22.11 16.18
C SER A 476 11.71 20.71 16.45
N GLU A 477 11.77 20.39 17.74
CA GLU A 477 11.99 19.05 18.30
C GLU A 477 11.02 18.00 17.70
N PHE A 478 9.84 18.42 17.20
CA PHE A 478 8.85 17.53 16.61
C PHE A 478 9.42 16.76 15.40
N ILE A 479 10.04 17.45 14.44
CA ILE A 479 10.59 16.80 13.23
C ILE A 479 11.78 15.92 13.60
N GLN A 480 12.60 16.37 14.56
CA GLN A 480 13.74 15.60 15.04
C GLN A 480 13.33 14.30 15.71
N LYS A 481 12.23 14.31 16.48
CA LYS A 481 11.69 13.10 17.15
C LYS A 481 10.93 12.19 16.20
N THR A 482 10.04 12.76 15.39
CA THR A 482 9.15 11.96 14.55
C THR A 482 9.79 11.47 13.25
N GLY A 483 10.83 12.17 12.79
CA GLY A 483 11.44 11.94 11.48
C GLY A 483 10.53 12.32 10.30
N VAL A 484 9.30 12.79 10.52
CA VAL A 484 8.36 13.18 9.45
C VAL A 484 8.61 14.63 9.07
N ALA A 485 8.90 14.88 7.79
CA ALA A 485 9.18 16.23 7.32
C ALA A 485 7.86 16.97 7.07
N TRP A 486 7.65 18.10 7.76
CA TRP A 486 6.39 18.85 7.70
C TRP A 486 6.00 19.30 6.28
N ASN A 487 7.02 19.68 5.52
CA ASN A 487 6.94 20.09 4.13
C ASN A 487 6.59 18.95 3.15
N ASN A 488 6.40 17.71 3.60
CA ASN A 488 5.88 16.63 2.78
C ASN A 488 4.35 16.63 2.65
N LEU A 489 3.70 17.43 3.47
CA LEU A 489 2.26 17.42 3.64
C LEU A 489 1.62 18.56 2.86
N SER A 490 0.32 18.44 2.58
CA SER A 490 -0.46 19.52 2.00
C SER A 490 -0.75 20.61 3.04
N PHE A 491 -1.07 21.83 2.59
CA PHE A 491 -1.45 22.90 3.50
C PHE A 491 -2.62 22.55 4.43
N PRO A 492 -3.69 21.87 3.97
CA PRO A 492 -4.75 21.41 4.87
C PRO A 492 -4.24 20.46 5.96
N GLU A 493 -3.40 19.49 5.60
CA GLU A 493 -2.81 18.54 6.56
C GLU A 493 -2.00 19.27 7.63
N GLN A 494 -1.12 20.18 7.19
CA GLN A 494 -0.30 21.00 8.08
C GLN A 494 -1.14 21.89 8.99
N GLY A 495 -2.15 22.56 8.45
CA GLY A 495 -3.03 23.45 9.20
C GLY A 495 -3.76 22.72 10.32
N GLN A 496 -4.39 21.57 10.03
CA GLN A 496 -5.14 20.81 11.02
C GLN A 496 -4.25 20.28 12.14
N LEU A 497 -3.06 19.75 11.81
CA LEU A 497 -2.17 19.24 12.86
C LEU A 497 -1.59 20.36 13.72
N LEU A 498 -1.16 21.47 13.11
CA LEU A 498 -0.61 22.59 13.87
C LEU A 498 -1.62 23.07 14.92
N LEU A 499 -2.88 23.16 14.53
CA LEU A 499 -3.95 23.56 15.43
C LEU A 499 -4.17 22.56 16.56
N PHE A 500 -4.24 21.27 16.23
CA PHE A 500 -4.32 20.24 17.26
C PHE A 500 -3.15 20.35 18.23
N TYR A 501 -1.91 20.31 17.73
CA TYR A 501 -0.70 20.38 18.54
C TYR A 501 -0.67 21.61 19.46
N ARG A 502 -1.06 22.79 18.95
CA ARG A 502 -1.03 24.05 19.71
C ARG A 502 -2.10 24.15 20.79
N HIS A 503 -3.25 23.52 20.56
CA HIS A 503 -4.36 23.54 21.51
C HIS A 503 -4.40 22.33 22.43
N SER A 504 -3.59 21.31 22.15
CA SER A 504 -3.34 20.15 23.01
C SER A 504 -2.51 20.50 24.24
N SER A 505 -2.75 19.76 25.31
CA SER A 505 -1.88 19.71 26.50
C SER A 505 -0.51 19.12 26.17
N SER A 506 0.49 19.35 27.01
CA SER A 506 1.82 18.76 26.82
C SER A 506 1.83 17.23 26.80
N GLU A 507 0.89 16.59 27.51
CA GLU A 507 0.72 15.14 27.49
C GLU A 507 0.19 14.67 26.12
N GLU A 508 -0.83 15.34 25.59
CA GLU A 508 -1.37 15.05 24.26
C GLU A 508 -0.36 15.35 23.15
N GLN A 509 0.48 16.38 23.30
CA GLN A 509 1.57 16.68 22.37
C GLN A 509 2.61 15.54 22.32
N GLU A 510 2.99 14.97 23.48
CA GLU A 510 3.93 13.85 23.53
C GLU A 510 3.31 12.56 22.95
N ARG A 511 2.02 12.32 23.24
CA ARG A 511 1.25 11.23 22.62
C ARG A 511 1.21 11.38 21.10
N LEU A 512 0.97 12.60 20.61
CA LEU A 512 0.99 12.89 19.18
C LEU A 512 2.37 12.65 18.57
N ILE A 513 3.45 13.09 19.22
CA ILE A 513 4.81 12.83 18.74
C ILE A 513 5.06 11.33 18.62
N THR A 514 4.77 10.57 19.67
CA THR A 514 4.91 9.10 19.67
C THR A 514 4.08 8.45 18.57
N PHE A 515 2.85 8.96 18.37
CA PHE A 515 1.95 8.49 17.33
C PHE A 515 2.51 8.73 15.92
N VAL A 516 3.01 9.94 15.63
CA VAL A 516 3.56 10.28 14.31
C VAL A 516 4.90 9.58 14.07
N GLU A 517 5.72 9.40 15.11
CA GLU A 517 6.92 8.56 15.03
C GLU A 517 6.57 7.12 14.62
N GLN A 518 5.50 6.56 15.19
CA GLN A 518 5.08 5.20 14.92
C GLN A 518 4.41 5.00 13.55
N TYR A 519 3.59 5.96 13.09
CA TYR A 519 2.75 5.81 11.89
C TYR A 519 3.14 6.74 10.73
N GLY A 520 4.19 7.53 10.88
CA GLY A 520 4.75 8.37 9.82
C GLY A 520 3.77 9.40 9.24
N GLU A 521 3.93 9.68 7.94
CA GLU A 521 3.07 10.61 7.19
C GLU A 521 1.61 10.15 7.12
N GLU A 522 1.37 8.83 7.13
CA GLU A 522 0.03 8.28 7.06
C GLU A 522 -0.76 8.59 8.34
N GLY A 523 -0.12 8.36 9.49
CA GLY A 523 -0.63 8.78 10.78
C GLY A 523 -0.86 10.28 10.82
N PHE A 524 0.12 11.07 10.39
CA PHE A 524 -0.02 12.52 10.32
C PHE A 524 -1.25 12.93 9.49
N ARG A 525 -1.36 12.46 8.24
CA ARG A 525 -2.42 12.84 7.28
C ARG A 525 -3.82 12.55 7.81
N SER A 526 -3.96 11.57 8.70
CA SER A 526 -5.25 11.27 9.36
C SER A 526 -5.83 12.44 10.15
N PHE A 527 -5.01 13.39 10.60
CA PHE A 527 -5.48 14.62 11.28
C PHE A 527 -6.24 15.57 10.36
N LEU A 528 -6.25 15.36 9.04
CA LEU A 528 -7.18 16.06 8.15
C LEU A 528 -8.65 15.80 8.55
N ALA A 529 -8.94 14.70 9.26
CA ALA A 529 -10.28 14.38 9.74
C ALA A 529 -10.85 15.44 10.70
N LEU A 530 -9.99 16.19 11.40
CA LEU A 530 -10.40 17.26 12.32
C LEU A 530 -11.21 18.34 11.60
N ASP A 531 -10.95 18.54 10.31
CA ASP A 531 -11.65 19.54 9.49
C ASP A 531 -13.15 19.24 9.34
N ARG A 532 -13.62 18.02 9.67
CA ARG A 532 -15.06 17.67 9.59
C ARG A 532 -15.60 17.07 10.87
N LEU A 533 -14.78 16.27 11.54
CA LEU A 533 -15.18 15.58 12.74
C LEU A 533 -15.01 16.46 13.98
N GLY A 534 -14.21 17.54 13.89
CA GLY A 534 -13.89 18.41 15.02
C GLY A 534 -12.66 17.94 15.80
N GLN A 535 -12.32 18.67 16.86
CA GLN A 535 -11.09 18.44 17.64
C GLN A 535 -11.09 17.07 18.37
N ASP A 536 -12.25 16.50 18.69
CA ASP A 536 -12.36 15.18 19.32
C ASP A 536 -11.87 14.05 18.39
N ALA A 537 -11.78 14.31 17.08
CA ALA A 537 -11.19 13.37 16.13
C ALA A 537 -9.72 13.11 16.38
N GLY A 538 -8.96 14.10 16.88
CA GLY A 538 -7.54 13.92 17.19
C GLY A 538 -7.32 12.86 18.28
N GLU A 539 -8.14 12.90 19.33
CA GLU A 539 -8.08 11.88 20.39
C GLU A 539 -8.47 10.50 19.86
N ARG A 540 -9.48 10.41 18.98
CA ARG A 540 -9.89 9.15 18.34
C ARG A 540 -8.77 8.55 17.49
N ILE A 541 -8.07 9.38 16.71
CA ILE A 541 -6.94 8.98 15.86
C ILE A 541 -5.82 8.41 16.74
N ILE A 542 -5.39 9.14 17.77
CA ILE A 542 -4.36 8.69 18.69
C ILE A 542 -4.81 7.41 19.41
N THR A 543 -6.07 7.34 19.83
CA THR A 543 -6.65 6.16 20.48
C THR A 543 -6.61 4.92 19.59
N ILE A 544 -6.90 5.04 18.28
CA ILE A 544 -6.76 3.93 17.34
C ILE A 544 -5.29 3.46 17.32
N GLY A 545 -4.36 4.40 17.24
CA GLY A 545 -2.93 4.12 17.21
C GLY A 545 -2.38 3.50 18.50
N GLU A 546 -2.98 3.79 19.66
CA GLU A 546 -2.51 3.30 20.96
C GLU A 546 -3.23 2.01 21.42
N GLN A 547 -4.56 1.94 21.26
CA GLN A 547 -5.36 0.86 21.84
C GLN A 547 -5.31 -0.43 21.03
N TYR A 548 -5.34 -0.36 19.69
CA TYR A 548 -5.29 -1.58 18.87
C TYR A 548 -4.00 -2.38 19.11
N PRO A 549 -2.79 -1.76 19.12
CA PRO A 549 -1.57 -2.47 19.49
C PRO A 549 -1.61 -3.06 20.90
N LYS A 550 -2.16 -2.32 21.88
CA LYS A 550 -2.28 -2.82 23.27
C LYS A 550 -3.21 -4.02 23.39
N GLN A 551 -4.28 -4.06 22.59
CA GLN A 551 -5.30 -5.11 22.67
C GLN A 551 -4.94 -6.38 21.88
N VAL A 552 -4.31 -6.23 20.71
CA VAL A 552 -4.09 -7.34 19.75
C VAL A 552 -2.60 -7.49 19.37
N GLY A 553 -1.70 -6.82 20.08
CA GLY A 553 -0.26 -6.86 19.83
C GLY A 553 0.12 -6.35 18.43
N GLU A 554 1.10 -7.01 17.81
CA GLU A 554 1.62 -6.64 16.48
C GLU A 554 0.55 -6.68 15.39
N ARG A 555 -0.45 -7.58 15.51
CA ARG A 555 -1.58 -7.58 14.58
C ARG A 555 -2.40 -6.29 14.70
N GLY A 556 -2.67 -5.83 15.93
CA GLY A 556 -3.36 -4.57 16.16
C GLY A 556 -2.59 -3.37 15.60
N ARG A 557 -1.26 -3.38 15.72
CA ARG A 557 -0.39 -2.38 15.09
C ARG A 557 -0.52 -2.36 13.57
N ARG A 558 -0.48 -3.52 12.92
CA ARG A 558 -0.69 -3.64 11.46
C ARG A 558 -2.06 -3.15 11.03
N ILE A 559 -3.10 -3.43 11.82
CA ILE A 559 -4.46 -2.93 11.54
C ILE A 559 -4.52 -1.41 11.65
N ALA A 560 -3.98 -0.83 12.72
CA ALA A 560 -3.93 0.63 12.88
C ALA A 560 -3.15 1.29 11.73
N ALA A 561 -1.98 0.76 11.38
CA ALA A 561 -1.21 1.21 10.24
C ALA A 561 -2.04 1.11 8.94
N GLY A 562 -2.71 -0.02 8.70
CA GLY A 562 -3.59 -0.21 7.54
C GLY A 562 -4.75 0.79 7.47
N VAL A 563 -5.32 1.20 8.61
CA VAL A 563 -6.35 2.26 8.66
C VAL A 563 -5.78 3.59 8.20
N PHE A 564 -4.62 3.98 8.74
CA PHE A 564 -4.00 5.27 8.41
C PHE A 564 -3.47 5.31 6.97
N ALA A 565 -2.85 4.23 6.50
CA ALA A 565 -2.47 4.04 5.11
C ALA A 565 -3.69 4.21 4.19
N LYS A 566 -4.81 3.59 4.54
CA LYS A 566 -6.02 3.67 3.72
C LYS A 566 -6.71 5.01 3.74
N TYR A 567 -6.74 5.66 4.90
CA TYR A 567 -7.18 7.04 5.03
C TYR A 567 -6.34 7.95 4.13
N SER A 568 -5.02 7.80 4.21
CA SER A 568 -4.03 8.54 3.46
C SER A 568 -4.20 8.37 1.94
N GLU A 569 -4.37 7.13 1.47
CA GLU A 569 -4.67 6.83 0.07
C GLU A 569 -5.93 7.55 -0.41
N ILE A 570 -7.03 7.51 0.35
CA ILE A 570 -8.28 8.19 -0.03
C ILE A 570 -8.08 9.71 -0.12
N VAL A 571 -7.38 10.31 0.84
CA VAL A 571 -7.10 11.77 0.85
C VAL A 571 -6.27 12.16 -0.36
N LEU A 572 -5.12 11.50 -0.58
CA LEU A 572 -4.25 11.79 -1.71
C LEU A 572 -4.99 11.66 -3.04
N THR A 573 -5.85 10.65 -3.15
CA THR A 573 -6.60 10.46 -4.39
C THR A 573 -7.76 11.44 -4.55
N ALA A 574 -8.35 11.92 -3.45
CA ALA A 574 -9.32 13.01 -3.50
C ALA A 574 -8.69 14.30 -4.06
N ASP A 575 -7.43 14.59 -3.71
CA ASP A 575 -6.67 15.72 -4.25
C ASP A 575 -6.35 15.55 -5.74
N GLN A 576 -5.91 14.34 -6.13
CA GLN A 576 -5.67 14.01 -7.54
C GLN A 576 -6.92 14.18 -8.39
N ILE A 577 -8.08 13.80 -7.85
CA ILE A 577 -9.37 13.97 -8.53
C ILE A 577 -9.81 15.42 -8.56
N ASP A 578 -9.62 16.19 -7.50
CA ASP A 578 -9.93 17.61 -7.53
C ASP A 578 -9.15 18.30 -8.65
N LYS A 579 -7.86 17.95 -8.78
CA LYS A 579 -7.00 18.42 -9.88
C LYS A 579 -7.50 17.94 -11.24
N TYR A 580 -7.73 16.64 -11.42
CA TYR A 580 -8.21 16.07 -12.68
C TYR A 580 -9.54 16.69 -13.12
N LEU A 581 -10.50 16.84 -12.21
CA LEU A 581 -11.80 17.44 -12.50
C LEU A 581 -11.63 18.92 -12.83
N ARG A 582 -10.82 19.70 -12.12
CA ARG A 582 -10.58 21.11 -12.49
C ARG A 582 -9.94 21.26 -13.86
N ASP A 583 -9.00 20.38 -14.21
CA ASP A 583 -8.25 20.43 -15.47
C ASP A 583 -9.08 19.95 -16.68
N ASN A 584 -9.98 18.97 -16.48
CA ASN A 584 -10.74 18.35 -17.56
C ASN A 584 -12.22 18.74 -17.59
N TYR A 585 -12.87 18.85 -16.43
CA TYR A 585 -14.31 19.16 -16.33
C TYR A 585 -14.64 20.59 -16.74
N LYS A 586 -13.71 21.55 -16.56
CA LYS A 586 -13.86 22.91 -17.12
C LYS A 586 -13.96 22.91 -18.64
N LYS A 587 -13.26 21.99 -19.31
CA LYS A 587 -13.37 21.81 -20.77
C LYS A 587 -14.74 21.30 -21.18
N TRP A 588 -15.43 20.59 -20.28
CA TRP A 588 -16.79 20.06 -20.47
C TRP A 588 -17.89 21.01 -19.96
N GLY A 589 -17.57 22.27 -19.71
CA GLY A 589 -18.54 23.29 -19.28
C GLY A 589 -19.05 23.15 -17.85
N GLY A 590 -18.36 22.38 -17.01
CA GLY A 590 -18.73 22.18 -15.62
C GLY A 590 -18.15 23.23 -14.66
N ASP A 591 -18.84 23.42 -13.53
CA ASP A 591 -18.41 24.29 -12.42
C ASP A 591 -17.54 23.52 -11.39
N ASP A 592 -16.72 24.25 -10.63
CA ASP A 592 -15.88 23.75 -9.53
C ASP A 592 -16.70 23.06 -8.42
N VAL A 593 -18.04 23.25 -8.42
CA VAL A 593 -18.99 22.61 -7.50
C VAL A 593 -18.95 21.07 -7.58
N LEU A 594 -18.81 20.49 -8.78
CA LEU A 594 -18.71 19.04 -8.91
C LEU A 594 -17.47 18.52 -8.19
N SER A 595 -16.33 19.15 -8.48
CA SER A 595 -15.02 18.78 -7.95
C SER A 595 -15.05 18.74 -6.43
N ARG A 596 -15.48 19.86 -5.81
CA ARG A 596 -15.62 19.98 -4.36
C ARG A 596 -16.50 18.89 -3.77
N ARG A 597 -17.67 18.63 -4.36
CA ARG A 597 -18.58 17.61 -3.84
C ARG A 597 -18.02 16.19 -3.95
N VAL A 598 -17.30 15.87 -5.02
CA VAL A 598 -16.65 14.56 -5.17
C VAL A 598 -15.57 14.41 -4.11
N THR A 599 -14.67 15.38 -4.00
CA THR A 599 -13.65 15.44 -2.93
C THR A 599 -14.31 15.34 -1.56
N ASP A 600 -15.43 16.03 -1.33
CA ASP A 600 -16.15 16.00 -0.07
C ASP A 600 -16.69 14.61 0.28
N LYS A 601 -17.23 13.88 -0.69
CA LYS A 601 -17.72 12.51 -0.45
C LYS A 601 -16.57 11.56 -0.10
N LEU A 602 -15.40 11.76 -0.71
CA LEU A 602 -14.21 10.93 -0.48
C LEU A 602 -13.63 11.19 0.91
N LEU A 603 -13.44 12.46 1.27
CA LEU A 603 -12.99 12.85 2.61
C LEU A 603 -13.99 12.41 3.69
N SER A 604 -15.31 12.48 3.42
CA SER A 604 -16.32 11.94 4.34
C SER A 604 -16.14 10.44 4.56
N ARG A 605 -15.85 9.68 3.51
CA ARG A 605 -15.64 8.23 3.62
C ARG A 605 -14.33 7.89 4.32
N ALA A 606 -13.26 8.67 4.09
CA ALA A 606 -12.03 8.55 4.85
C ALA A 606 -12.33 8.74 6.35
N ASN A 607 -13.13 9.75 6.70
CA ASN A 607 -13.53 10.00 8.08
C ASN A 607 -14.42 8.92 8.68
N ASP A 608 -15.30 8.30 7.87
CA ASP A 608 -16.09 7.14 8.31
C ASP A 608 -15.20 5.96 8.72
N LEU A 609 -14.02 5.79 8.10
CA LEU A 609 -13.03 4.80 8.55
C LEU A 609 -12.53 5.12 9.97
N ILE A 610 -12.13 6.37 10.22
CA ILE A 610 -11.69 6.77 11.57
C ILE A 610 -12.79 6.55 12.61
N LEU A 611 -14.04 6.95 12.30
CA LEU A 611 -15.17 6.77 13.20
C LEU A 611 -15.52 5.29 13.44
N GLU A 612 -15.51 4.46 12.40
CA GLU A 612 -15.81 3.03 12.53
C GLU A 612 -14.78 2.34 13.44
N PHE A 613 -13.51 2.70 13.33
CA PHE A 613 -12.43 2.10 14.11
C PHE A 613 -12.32 2.69 15.51
N SER A 614 -12.69 3.95 15.73
CA SER A 614 -12.67 4.58 17.06
C SER A 614 -13.78 4.10 17.98
N ASN A 615 -14.96 3.75 17.44
CA ASN A 615 -16.16 3.45 18.24
C ASN A 615 -16.23 2.00 18.79
N LYS A 616 -15.18 1.17 18.61
CA LYS A 616 -15.25 -0.29 18.81
C LYS A 616 -14.42 -0.84 20.00
N SER A 617 -14.02 -0.02 20.96
CA SER A 617 -13.02 -0.38 21.98
C SER A 617 -13.45 -1.31 23.13
N ASP A 618 -14.75 -1.59 23.35
CA ASP A 618 -15.19 -2.08 24.66
C ASP A 618 -15.69 -3.53 24.74
N ASP A 619 -15.52 -4.36 23.70
CA ASP A 619 -16.22 -5.65 23.62
C ASP A 619 -15.28 -6.81 23.21
N ASP A 620 -15.28 -7.89 24.00
CA ASP A 620 -14.31 -9.01 24.06
C ASP A 620 -14.07 -9.80 22.75
N SER A 621 -14.71 -9.44 21.64
CA SER A 621 -14.54 -10.08 20.32
C SER A 621 -13.57 -9.35 19.38
N GLN A 622 -12.57 -8.65 19.92
CA GLN A 622 -11.62 -7.83 19.15
C GLN A 622 -10.91 -8.60 18.02
N GLU A 623 -10.58 -9.89 18.21
CA GLU A 623 -9.82 -10.65 17.20
C GLU A 623 -10.64 -11.09 15.97
N ALA A 624 -11.91 -11.47 16.17
CA ALA A 624 -12.82 -11.74 15.06
C ALA A 624 -13.17 -10.44 14.30
N LYS A 625 -13.29 -9.33 15.03
CA LYS A 625 -13.52 -8.00 14.48
C LYS A 625 -12.30 -7.49 13.71
N ALA A 626 -11.09 -7.73 14.21
CA ALA A 626 -9.83 -7.45 13.53
C ALA A 626 -9.77 -8.09 12.15
N GLY A 627 -10.15 -9.37 12.03
CA GLY A 627 -10.24 -10.05 10.72
C GLY A 627 -11.31 -9.44 9.79
N GLU A 628 -12.48 -9.06 10.31
CA GLU A 628 -13.49 -8.34 9.51
C GLU A 628 -12.99 -6.98 9.03
N LEU A 629 -12.23 -6.28 9.87
CA LEU A 629 -11.68 -4.96 9.59
C LEU A 629 -10.55 -5.01 8.55
N GLU A 630 -9.64 -5.98 8.65
CA GLU A 630 -8.62 -6.25 7.64
C GLU A 630 -9.27 -6.52 6.27
N GLU A 631 -10.29 -7.38 6.24
CA GLU A 631 -11.03 -7.69 5.03
C GLU A 631 -11.78 -6.46 4.47
N LYS A 632 -12.32 -5.60 5.34
CA LYS A 632 -12.91 -4.33 4.92
C LYS A 632 -11.87 -3.38 4.33
N LEU A 633 -10.70 -3.23 4.96
CA LEU A 633 -9.62 -2.38 4.47
C LEU A 633 -9.14 -2.84 3.09
N ARG A 634 -8.97 -4.16 2.89
CA ARG A 634 -8.66 -4.76 1.59
C ARG A 634 -9.71 -4.46 0.51
N ARG A 635 -11.00 -4.46 0.87
CA ARG A 635 -12.11 -4.17 -0.04
C ARG A 635 -12.31 -2.69 -0.35
N VAL A 636 -11.74 -1.78 0.43
CA VAL A 636 -11.75 -0.37 0.04
C VAL A 636 -10.75 -0.27 -1.11
N ASN A 637 -11.15 -0.42 -2.35
CA ASN A 637 -10.26 -0.04 -3.46
C ASN A 637 -10.52 1.45 -3.74
N ALA A 638 -9.58 2.35 -3.36
CA ALA A 638 -9.82 3.77 -3.51
C ALA A 638 -10.18 4.08 -4.97
N ASP A 639 -9.43 3.58 -5.95
CA ASP A 639 -9.65 3.82 -7.38
C ASP A 639 -11.06 3.47 -7.87
N LEU A 640 -11.65 2.37 -7.41
CA LEU A 640 -13.01 1.98 -7.77
C LEU A 640 -14.06 2.85 -7.06
N VAL A 641 -13.83 3.21 -5.80
CA VAL A 641 -14.71 4.11 -5.04
C VAL A 641 -14.74 5.50 -5.65
N LEU A 642 -13.57 5.97 -6.08
CA LEU A 642 -13.34 7.22 -6.75
C LEU A 642 -14.00 7.25 -8.11
N PHE A 643 -13.72 6.25 -8.95
CA PHE A 643 -14.36 6.08 -10.24
C PHE A 643 -15.88 6.08 -10.09
N LYS A 644 -16.42 5.32 -9.13
CA LYS A 644 -17.86 5.33 -8.81
C LYS A 644 -18.39 6.71 -8.45
N SER A 645 -17.68 7.49 -7.65
CA SER A 645 -18.14 8.80 -7.19
C SER A 645 -18.11 9.85 -8.30
N VAL A 646 -17.04 9.85 -9.11
CA VAL A 646 -16.90 10.68 -10.30
C VAL A 646 -17.96 10.31 -11.33
N PHE A 647 -18.06 9.03 -11.68
CA PHE A 647 -19.00 8.54 -12.69
C PHE A 647 -20.44 8.85 -12.28
N LYS A 648 -20.84 8.52 -11.04
CA LYS A 648 -22.18 8.82 -10.52
C LYS A 648 -22.50 10.30 -10.65
N SER A 649 -21.59 11.16 -10.19
CA SER A 649 -21.84 12.60 -10.18
C SER A 649 -21.82 13.21 -11.59
N ALA A 650 -20.99 12.68 -12.50
CA ALA A 650 -20.92 13.13 -13.88
C ALA A 650 -22.15 12.74 -14.70
N PHE A 651 -22.71 11.54 -14.49
CA PHE A 651 -23.86 11.03 -15.25
C PHE A 651 -25.21 11.39 -14.64
N GLU A 652 -25.38 11.38 -13.31
CA GLU A 652 -26.66 11.76 -12.68
C GLU A 652 -26.97 13.25 -12.91
N GLU A 653 -25.96 14.12 -12.97
CA GLU A 653 -26.17 15.54 -13.28
C GLU A 653 -26.14 15.84 -14.78
N GLY A 654 -25.58 14.91 -15.56
CA GLY A 654 -25.54 14.96 -17.01
C GLY A 654 -26.93 14.99 -17.65
N GLU A 655 -27.96 14.48 -16.98
CA GLU A 655 -29.35 14.56 -17.46
C GLU A 655 -29.83 16.00 -17.68
N SER A 656 -29.22 16.99 -17.02
CA SER A 656 -29.53 18.41 -17.20
C SER A 656 -28.67 19.11 -18.27
N ARG A 657 -27.71 18.40 -18.88
CA ARG A 657 -26.81 18.96 -19.90
C ARG A 657 -27.45 18.90 -21.28
N SER A 658 -27.03 19.81 -22.17
CA SER A 658 -27.43 19.79 -23.58
C SER A 658 -26.89 18.58 -24.33
N GLU A 659 -25.76 18.03 -23.90
CA GLU A 659 -25.16 16.82 -24.45
C GLU A 659 -24.80 15.86 -23.29
N PRO A 660 -25.32 14.63 -23.28
CA PRO A 660 -24.98 13.64 -22.27
C PRO A 660 -23.52 13.19 -22.46
N LEU A 661 -22.82 13.00 -21.35
CA LEU A 661 -21.46 12.46 -21.35
C LEU A 661 -21.49 11.04 -21.95
N GLN A 662 -20.55 10.71 -22.84
CA GLN A 662 -20.41 9.37 -23.39
C GLN A 662 -19.38 8.57 -22.58
N LEU A 663 -19.42 7.23 -22.67
CA LEU A 663 -18.45 6.39 -21.96
C LEU A 663 -17.03 6.65 -22.48
N GLU A 664 -16.92 6.93 -23.77
CA GLU A 664 -15.69 7.25 -24.49
C GLU A 664 -15.06 8.59 -24.08
N ASP A 665 -15.81 9.47 -23.41
CA ASP A 665 -15.30 10.75 -22.89
C ASP A 665 -14.49 10.58 -21.59
N ILE A 666 -14.57 9.41 -20.93
CA ILE A 666 -13.86 9.11 -19.69
C ILE A 666 -12.57 8.39 -20.03
N GLU A 667 -11.44 9.04 -19.73
CA GLU A 667 -10.11 8.48 -19.96
C GLU A 667 -9.94 7.10 -19.29
N GLY A 668 -9.38 6.15 -20.04
CA GLY A 668 -9.14 4.78 -19.60
C GLY A 668 -10.37 3.87 -19.63
N LEU A 669 -11.58 4.40 -19.82
CA LEU A 669 -12.80 3.61 -19.90
C LEU A 669 -13.03 3.12 -21.34
N VAL A 670 -13.13 1.80 -21.53
CA VAL A 670 -13.31 1.19 -22.85
C VAL A 670 -14.50 0.24 -22.82
N LEU A 671 -15.50 0.48 -23.67
CA LEU A 671 -16.57 -0.46 -23.95
C LEU A 671 -16.24 -1.25 -25.22
N GLU A 672 -15.73 -2.47 -25.04
CA GLU A 672 -15.35 -3.34 -26.14
C GLU A 672 -16.31 -4.53 -26.30
N SER A 673 -16.22 -5.20 -27.45
CA SER A 673 -16.92 -6.44 -27.71
C SER A 673 -15.94 -7.50 -28.21
N CYS A 674 -16.00 -8.70 -27.65
CA CYS A 674 -15.19 -9.84 -28.04
C CYS A 674 -16.08 -11.09 -28.21
N LYS A 675 -15.67 -12.02 -29.06
CA LYS A 675 -16.31 -13.34 -29.10
C LYS A 675 -15.93 -14.14 -27.87
N SER A 676 -16.78 -15.10 -27.54
CA SER A 676 -16.51 -16.09 -26.49
C SER A 676 -15.13 -16.77 -26.62
N SER A 677 -14.70 -17.10 -27.85
CA SER A 677 -13.39 -17.69 -28.12
C SER A 677 -12.21 -16.73 -28.01
N GLU A 678 -12.48 -15.43 -27.94
CA GLU A 678 -11.48 -14.35 -27.83
C GLU A 678 -11.36 -13.86 -26.38
N LEU A 679 -12.20 -14.33 -25.46
CA LEU A 679 -12.10 -14.00 -24.04
C LEU A 679 -10.80 -14.56 -23.44
N HIS A 680 -10.02 -13.70 -22.82
CA HIS A 680 -8.88 -14.10 -22.00
C HIS A 680 -9.34 -14.88 -20.77
N ASP A 681 -8.51 -15.80 -20.28
CA ASP A 681 -8.88 -16.63 -19.12
C ASP A 681 -8.99 -15.81 -17.83
N GLU A 682 -8.18 -14.75 -17.69
CA GLU A 682 -8.30 -13.76 -16.60
C GLU A 682 -9.68 -13.08 -16.61
N ASP A 683 -10.17 -12.65 -17.78
CA ASP A 683 -11.50 -12.05 -17.89
C ASP A 683 -12.60 -13.02 -17.50
N LYS A 684 -12.48 -14.28 -17.94
CA LYS A 684 -13.47 -15.31 -17.59
C LYS A 684 -13.54 -15.50 -16.08
N LEU A 685 -12.40 -15.47 -15.39
CA LEU A 685 -12.31 -15.56 -13.93
C LEU A 685 -12.96 -14.33 -13.27
N THR A 686 -12.53 -13.11 -13.62
CA THR A 686 -13.11 -11.88 -13.07
C THR A 686 -14.62 -11.79 -13.30
N MET A 687 -15.10 -12.17 -14.48
CA MET A 687 -16.53 -12.21 -14.78
C MET A 687 -17.29 -13.22 -13.91
N ARG A 688 -16.71 -14.39 -13.61
CA ARG A 688 -17.30 -15.39 -12.70
C ARG A 688 -17.37 -14.89 -11.27
N GLU A 689 -16.31 -14.24 -10.79
CA GLU A 689 -16.28 -13.62 -9.46
C GLU A 689 -17.38 -12.56 -9.33
N ILE A 690 -17.43 -11.59 -10.24
CA ILE A 690 -18.48 -10.56 -10.29
C ILE A 690 -19.87 -11.22 -10.35
N PHE A 691 -20.04 -12.27 -11.16
CA PHE A 691 -21.30 -12.99 -11.29
C PHE A 691 -21.74 -13.65 -9.97
N LEU A 692 -20.81 -14.26 -9.23
CA LEU A 692 -21.06 -14.94 -7.96
C LEU A 692 -21.36 -13.97 -6.83
N GLU A 693 -20.68 -12.82 -6.79
CA GLU A 693 -20.90 -11.78 -5.80
C GLU A 693 -22.35 -11.29 -5.79
N HIS A 694 -22.93 -11.05 -6.98
CA HIS A 694 -24.35 -10.67 -7.12
C HIS A 694 -25.34 -11.74 -6.66
N ARG A 695 -24.87 -12.98 -6.46
CA ARG A 695 -25.67 -14.13 -6.06
C ARG A 695 -25.28 -14.68 -4.69
N LYS A 696 -24.51 -13.93 -3.89
CA LYS A 696 -24.14 -14.32 -2.51
C LYS A 696 -25.36 -14.64 -1.63
N LYS A 697 -26.50 -13.98 -1.86
CA LYS A 697 -27.75 -14.18 -1.11
C LYS A 697 -28.65 -15.28 -1.70
N SER A 698 -28.31 -15.83 -2.86
CA SER A 698 -29.07 -16.93 -3.48
C SER A 698 -28.81 -18.25 -2.75
N ARG A 699 -29.77 -19.18 -2.83
CA ARG A 699 -29.58 -20.55 -2.35
C ARG A 699 -28.35 -21.19 -3.05
N PRO A 700 -27.51 -21.95 -2.33
CA PRO A 700 -26.30 -22.54 -2.91
C PRO A 700 -26.56 -23.35 -4.20
N GLU A 701 -27.65 -24.12 -4.26
CA GLU A 701 -27.96 -24.94 -5.44
C GLU A 701 -28.34 -24.08 -6.65
N VAL A 702 -29.08 -22.99 -6.41
CA VAL A 702 -29.46 -22.02 -7.46
C VAL A 702 -28.24 -21.24 -7.95
N ARG A 703 -27.35 -20.86 -7.04
CA ARG A 703 -26.11 -20.15 -7.35
C ARG A 703 -25.19 -21.01 -8.22
N GLU A 704 -25.01 -22.28 -7.85
CA GLU A 704 -24.20 -23.23 -8.59
C GLU A 704 -24.76 -23.50 -10.00
N LEU A 705 -26.07 -23.75 -10.10
CA LEU A 705 -26.73 -23.92 -11.40
C LEU A 705 -26.57 -22.68 -12.29
N ALA A 706 -26.75 -21.48 -11.72
CA ALA A 706 -26.58 -20.23 -12.46
C ALA A 706 -25.14 -20.02 -12.92
N LEU A 707 -24.14 -20.39 -12.10
CA LEU A 707 -22.74 -20.34 -12.47
C LEU A 707 -22.43 -21.31 -13.61
N GLN A 708 -22.91 -22.56 -13.52
CA GLN A 708 -22.72 -23.56 -14.57
C GLN A 708 -23.33 -23.11 -15.90
N GLU A 709 -24.51 -22.50 -15.86
CA GLU A 709 -25.13 -21.91 -17.06
C GLU A 709 -24.26 -20.79 -17.62
N PHE A 710 -23.79 -19.87 -16.76
CA PHE A 710 -22.94 -18.76 -17.19
C PHE A 710 -21.61 -19.22 -17.80
N VAL A 711 -20.94 -20.20 -17.17
CA VAL A 711 -19.72 -20.83 -17.72
C VAL A 711 -20.02 -21.51 -19.05
N GLY A 712 -21.18 -22.16 -19.18
CA GLY A 712 -21.64 -22.71 -20.45
C GLY A 712 -21.78 -21.64 -21.53
N GLU A 713 -22.27 -20.44 -21.18
CA GLU A 713 -22.36 -19.32 -22.12
C GLU A 713 -20.97 -18.73 -22.48
N GLN A 714 -19.97 -18.78 -21.58
CA GLN A 714 -18.56 -18.47 -21.89
C GLN A 714 -17.88 -19.50 -22.81
N GLY A 715 -18.50 -20.65 -23.06
CA GLY A 715 -17.99 -21.68 -23.97
C GLY A 715 -18.66 -21.72 -25.34
N ARG A 716 -19.69 -20.91 -25.57
CA ARG A 716 -20.47 -20.90 -26.83
C ARG A 716 -19.84 -19.98 -27.86
N GLU A 717 -19.45 -20.53 -29.02
CA GLU A 717 -18.76 -19.78 -30.08
C GLU A 717 -19.60 -18.65 -30.70
N ASP A 718 -20.93 -18.77 -30.68
CA ASP A 718 -21.86 -17.78 -31.22
C ASP A 718 -22.14 -16.60 -30.27
N ASN A 719 -21.66 -16.68 -29.02
CA ASN A 719 -21.82 -15.62 -28.04
C ASN A 719 -20.82 -14.49 -28.26
N VAL A 720 -21.31 -13.26 -28.12
CA VAL A 720 -20.51 -12.03 -28.11
C VAL A 720 -20.62 -11.39 -26.73
N PHE A 721 -19.49 -11.17 -26.09
CA PHE A 721 -19.39 -10.48 -24.82
C PHE A 721 -19.10 -9.01 -25.04
N TYR A 722 -19.76 -8.16 -24.27
CA TYR A 722 -19.46 -6.74 -24.18
C TYR A 722 -18.88 -6.49 -22.80
N LEU A 723 -17.67 -5.94 -22.77
CA LEU A 723 -16.89 -5.71 -21.57
C LEU A 723 -16.66 -4.21 -21.44
N LEU A 724 -17.02 -3.64 -20.29
CA LEU A 724 -16.64 -2.30 -19.91
C LEU A 724 -15.42 -2.41 -19.00
N ARG A 725 -14.29 -1.86 -19.45
CA ARG A 725 -13.00 -1.93 -18.74
C ARG A 725 -12.51 -0.56 -18.32
N LYS A 726 -11.77 -0.51 -17.21
CA LYS A 726 -10.86 0.59 -16.87
C LYS A 726 -9.49 -0.02 -16.64
N GLU A 727 -8.48 0.44 -17.39
CA GLU A 727 -7.08 -0.03 -17.23
C GLU A 727 -7.01 -1.56 -17.23
N GLU A 728 -7.56 -2.17 -18.28
CA GLU A 728 -7.65 -3.64 -18.48
C GLU A 728 -8.59 -4.39 -17.52
N LYS A 729 -8.96 -3.83 -16.36
CA LYS A 729 -9.86 -4.46 -15.39
C LYS A 729 -11.33 -4.44 -15.84
N VAL A 730 -11.99 -5.61 -15.88
CA VAL A 730 -13.43 -5.72 -16.20
C VAL A 730 -14.27 -5.10 -15.07
N LEU A 731 -14.95 -3.99 -15.38
CA LEU A 731 -15.85 -3.30 -14.47
C LEU A 731 -17.29 -3.80 -14.59
N SER A 732 -17.73 -4.13 -15.81
CA SER A 732 -19.07 -4.61 -16.09
C SER A 732 -19.07 -5.44 -17.36
N PHE A 733 -19.95 -6.43 -17.44
CA PHE A 733 -20.06 -7.27 -18.63
C PHE A 733 -21.51 -7.67 -18.91
N VAL A 734 -21.77 -8.01 -20.17
CA VAL A 734 -23.00 -8.66 -20.63
C VAL A 734 -22.67 -9.53 -21.85
N PHE A 735 -23.37 -10.64 -22.03
CA PHE A 735 -23.25 -11.44 -23.25
C PHE A 735 -24.51 -11.35 -24.10
N MET A 736 -24.31 -11.50 -25.42
CA MET A 736 -25.35 -11.56 -26.41
C MET A 736 -25.29 -12.90 -27.13
N ARG A 737 -26.45 -13.53 -27.30
CA ARG A 737 -26.64 -14.72 -28.12
C ARG A 737 -27.65 -14.44 -29.23
N PRO A 738 -27.30 -14.62 -30.50
CA PRO A 738 -28.27 -14.45 -31.59
C PRO A 738 -29.40 -15.48 -31.48
N ILE A 739 -30.66 -15.01 -31.57
CA ILE A 739 -31.85 -15.89 -31.68
C ILE A 739 -32.27 -15.98 -33.14
N SER A 740 -32.31 -14.85 -33.84
CA SER A 740 -32.60 -14.71 -35.27
C SER A 740 -31.80 -13.53 -35.84
N ALA A 741 -31.96 -13.25 -37.14
CA ALA A 741 -31.30 -12.12 -37.79
C ALA A 741 -31.70 -10.75 -37.19
N ASP A 742 -32.87 -10.66 -36.57
CA ASP A 742 -33.47 -9.44 -36.03
C ASP A 742 -33.75 -9.51 -34.51
N ARG A 743 -33.28 -10.57 -33.83
CA ARG A 743 -33.51 -10.79 -32.40
C ARG A 743 -32.28 -11.37 -31.72
N VAL A 744 -31.88 -10.77 -30.60
CA VAL A 744 -30.77 -11.23 -29.76
C VAL A 744 -31.25 -11.45 -28.33
N TYR A 745 -30.73 -12.48 -27.69
CA TYR A 745 -30.83 -12.69 -26.26
C TYR A 745 -29.67 -11.98 -25.57
N MET A 746 -29.97 -11.12 -24.60
CA MET A 746 -29.00 -10.44 -23.76
C MET A 746 -29.04 -11.07 -22.36
N GLY A 747 -27.90 -11.55 -21.87
CA GLY A 747 -27.81 -12.31 -20.64
C GLY A 747 -26.56 -11.99 -19.83
N GLY A 748 -26.55 -12.41 -18.57
CA GLY A 748 -25.37 -12.29 -17.71
C GLY A 748 -24.94 -10.86 -17.43
N PHE A 749 -25.84 -9.88 -17.50
CA PHE A 749 -25.50 -8.49 -17.20
C PHE A 749 -25.15 -8.34 -15.70
N ASN A 750 -23.87 -8.08 -15.41
CA ASN A 750 -23.40 -7.83 -14.04
C ASN A 750 -22.32 -6.74 -14.07
N THR A 751 -22.32 -5.91 -13.03
CA THR A 751 -21.33 -4.86 -12.78
C THR A 751 -20.57 -5.23 -11.52
N ASN A 752 -19.28 -4.90 -11.40
CA ASN A 752 -18.52 -5.11 -10.18
C ASN A 752 -19.31 -4.56 -8.95
N PRO A 753 -19.57 -5.38 -7.90
CA PRO A 753 -20.37 -4.98 -6.75
C PRO A 753 -19.89 -3.72 -6.04
N GLU A 754 -18.58 -3.44 -6.07
CA GLU A 754 -18.01 -2.21 -5.48
C GLU A 754 -18.53 -0.95 -6.20
N LEU A 755 -18.81 -1.10 -7.50
CA LEU A 755 -19.39 -0.08 -8.37
C LEU A 755 -20.93 -0.03 -8.33
N ALA A 756 -21.60 -0.84 -7.50
CA ALA A 756 -23.05 -0.83 -7.39
C ALA A 756 -23.58 0.58 -7.01
N GLY A 757 -24.57 1.09 -7.74
CA GLY A 757 -25.12 2.43 -7.52
C GLY A 757 -24.26 3.57 -8.08
N SER A 758 -23.24 3.28 -8.89
CA SER A 758 -22.46 4.29 -9.64
C SER A 758 -23.14 4.79 -10.91
N ALA A 759 -24.27 4.20 -11.32
CA ALA A 759 -24.88 4.32 -12.64
C ALA A 759 -24.08 3.67 -13.80
N ILE A 760 -22.86 3.16 -13.59
CA ILE A 760 -22.01 2.58 -14.66
C ILE A 760 -22.71 1.49 -15.45
N GLY A 761 -23.40 0.58 -14.76
CA GLY A 761 -24.16 -0.49 -15.39
C GLY A 761 -25.33 0.07 -16.21
N GLY A 762 -26.07 1.05 -15.67
CA GLY A 762 -27.19 1.67 -16.37
C GLY A 762 -26.73 2.35 -17.67
N VAL A 763 -25.63 3.09 -17.62
CA VAL A 763 -25.05 3.76 -18.79
C VAL A 763 -24.57 2.75 -19.84
N MET A 764 -23.81 1.72 -19.42
CA MET A 764 -23.40 0.63 -20.33
C MET A 764 -24.61 -0.04 -20.98
N PHE A 765 -25.65 -0.33 -20.19
CA PHE A 765 -26.85 -0.98 -20.68
C PHE A 765 -27.60 -0.10 -21.68
N SER A 766 -27.80 1.19 -21.38
CA SER A 766 -28.39 2.18 -22.30
C SER A 766 -27.63 2.26 -23.62
N GLU A 767 -26.30 2.39 -23.56
CA GLU A 767 -25.45 2.50 -24.75
C GLU A 767 -25.59 1.26 -25.65
N LEU A 768 -25.57 0.06 -25.07
CA LEU A 768 -25.77 -1.17 -25.84
C LEU A 768 -27.17 -1.23 -26.44
N LEU A 769 -28.19 -0.91 -25.65
CA LEU A 769 -29.58 -0.86 -26.10
C LEU A 769 -29.78 0.12 -27.26
N GLU A 770 -29.11 1.26 -27.25
CA GLU A 770 -29.12 2.24 -28.35
C GLU A 770 -28.40 1.68 -29.59
N ARG A 771 -27.20 1.10 -29.43
CA ARG A 771 -26.46 0.43 -30.52
C ARG A 771 -27.30 -0.63 -31.22
N PHE A 772 -28.07 -1.44 -30.49
CA PHE A 772 -28.94 -2.47 -31.07
C PHE A 772 -30.23 -1.90 -31.67
N SER A 773 -30.82 -0.90 -31.03
CA SER A 773 -31.97 -0.17 -31.56
C SER A 773 -31.66 0.45 -32.93
N ASN A 774 -30.50 1.10 -33.05
CA ASN A 774 -30.04 1.71 -34.31
C ASN A 774 -29.78 0.68 -35.43
N LYS A 775 -29.52 -0.59 -35.06
CA LYS A 775 -29.39 -1.71 -35.99
C LYS A 775 -30.73 -2.40 -36.32
N GLY A 776 -31.84 -1.94 -35.75
CA GLY A 776 -33.15 -2.57 -35.95
C GLY A 776 -33.29 -3.94 -35.26
N VAL A 777 -32.50 -4.21 -34.21
CA VAL A 777 -32.46 -5.51 -33.52
C VAL A 777 -33.33 -5.48 -32.27
N THR A 778 -34.19 -6.49 -32.11
CA THR A 778 -34.99 -6.73 -30.90
C THR A 778 -34.11 -7.38 -29.83
N VAL A 779 -34.16 -6.85 -28.61
CA VAL A 779 -33.41 -7.38 -27.47
C VAL A 779 -34.36 -8.15 -26.55
N GLU A 780 -34.02 -9.39 -26.24
CA GLU A 780 -34.71 -10.25 -25.25
C GLU A 780 -33.85 -10.43 -24.01
N ILE A 781 -34.43 -10.28 -22.81
CA ILE A 781 -33.78 -10.61 -21.53
C ILE A 781 -34.68 -11.54 -20.71
N LYS A 782 -34.07 -12.29 -19.78
CA LYS A 782 -34.79 -13.12 -18.80
C LYS A 782 -34.45 -12.66 -17.39
N VAL A 783 -35.46 -12.32 -16.60
CA VAL A 783 -35.29 -11.72 -15.28
C VAL A 783 -36.20 -12.40 -14.26
N ASN A 784 -35.63 -12.77 -13.10
CA ASN A 784 -36.40 -13.10 -11.92
C ASN A 784 -36.73 -11.80 -11.16
N PRO A 785 -38.01 -11.37 -11.10
CA PRO A 785 -38.39 -10.10 -10.50
C PRO A 785 -38.17 -10.05 -8.98
N LYS A 786 -38.04 -11.20 -8.30
CA LYS A 786 -37.79 -11.27 -6.86
C LYS A 786 -36.31 -11.14 -6.51
N LEU A 787 -35.43 -11.58 -7.42
CA LEU A 787 -33.98 -11.61 -7.18
C LEU A 787 -33.25 -10.39 -7.74
N ILE A 788 -33.83 -9.72 -8.73
CA ILE A 788 -33.17 -8.63 -9.46
C ILE A 788 -33.86 -7.29 -9.14
N PRO A 789 -33.24 -6.41 -8.32
CA PRO A 789 -33.77 -5.07 -8.01
C PRO A 789 -34.02 -4.21 -9.26
N MET A 790 -33.26 -4.46 -10.34
CA MET A 790 -33.37 -3.77 -11.63
C MET A 790 -34.66 -4.07 -12.42
N PHE A 791 -35.52 -4.99 -11.96
CA PHE A 791 -36.71 -5.37 -12.73
C PHE A 791 -37.60 -4.19 -13.12
N ARG A 792 -37.80 -3.22 -12.23
CA ARG A 792 -38.59 -2.01 -12.54
C ARG A 792 -37.90 -1.12 -13.56
N HIS A 793 -36.59 -0.90 -13.42
CA HIS A 793 -35.80 -0.12 -14.37
C HIS A 793 -35.85 -0.70 -15.79
N TYR A 794 -35.91 -2.04 -15.96
CA TYR A 794 -36.13 -2.64 -17.28
C TYR A 794 -37.43 -2.19 -17.94
N LEU A 795 -38.52 -2.10 -17.17
CA LEU A 795 -39.82 -1.72 -17.70
C LEU A 795 -39.93 -0.19 -17.87
N ASP A 796 -39.54 0.56 -16.85
CA ASP A 796 -39.80 1.99 -16.75
C ASP A 796 -38.78 2.82 -17.55
N ASP A 797 -37.49 2.52 -17.41
CA ASP A 797 -36.41 3.34 -17.98
C ASP A 797 -35.93 2.78 -19.32
N PHE A 798 -35.80 1.45 -19.43
CA PHE A 798 -35.28 0.80 -20.62
C PHE A 798 -36.38 0.35 -21.61
N GLN A 799 -37.65 0.61 -21.29
CA GLN A 799 -38.80 0.39 -22.17
C GLN A 799 -38.98 -1.07 -22.64
N PHE A 800 -38.60 -2.03 -21.79
CA PHE A 800 -38.94 -3.43 -22.05
C PHE A 800 -40.42 -3.70 -21.74
N VAL A 801 -40.99 -4.69 -22.42
CA VAL A 801 -42.32 -5.23 -22.15
C VAL A 801 -42.23 -6.71 -21.81
N ILE A 802 -43.10 -7.19 -20.92
CA ILE A 802 -43.19 -8.62 -20.59
C ILE A 802 -43.80 -9.37 -21.77
N GLU A 803 -43.05 -10.28 -22.39
CA GLU A 803 -43.54 -11.15 -23.47
C GLU A 803 -44.14 -12.44 -22.90
N SER A 804 -43.49 -13.03 -21.89
CA SER A 804 -43.93 -14.28 -21.27
C SER A 804 -43.46 -14.41 -19.81
N THR A 805 -44.11 -15.31 -19.06
CA THR A 805 -43.78 -15.65 -17.68
C THR A 805 -43.65 -17.16 -17.55
N ASP A 806 -42.57 -17.63 -16.93
CA ASP A 806 -42.34 -19.01 -16.53
C ASP A 806 -42.39 -19.08 -14.99
N ASP A 807 -43.45 -19.67 -14.43
CA ASP A 807 -43.68 -19.72 -12.98
C ASP A 807 -42.81 -20.75 -12.25
N ASP A 808 -42.18 -21.67 -12.97
CA ASP A 808 -41.31 -22.71 -12.42
C ASP A 808 -40.09 -22.91 -13.33
N TYR A 809 -39.30 -21.85 -13.44
CA TYR A 809 -38.15 -21.82 -14.34
C TYR A 809 -37.20 -22.98 -14.06
N LYS A 810 -37.16 -23.93 -14.99
CA LYS A 810 -36.33 -25.16 -14.91
C LYS A 810 -36.56 -25.99 -13.64
N GLY A 811 -37.74 -25.93 -13.03
CA GLY A 811 -38.04 -26.72 -11.82
C GLY A 811 -37.42 -26.16 -10.54
N THR A 812 -36.93 -24.92 -10.53
CA THR A 812 -36.32 -24.31 -9.35
C THR A 812 -37.35 -23.70 -8.38
N GLY A 813 -38.63 -23.64 -8.78
CA GLY A 813 -39.70 -22.93 -8.09
C GLY A 813 -39.61 -21.41 -8.20
N GLU A 814 -38.77 -20.89 -9.11
CA GLU A 814 -38.56 -19.45 -9.30
C GLU A 814 -39.37 -18.96 -10.51
N THR A 815 -40.02 -17.80 -10.37
CA THR A 815 -40.70 -17.12 -11.47
C THR A 815 -39.69 -16.32 -12.29
N VAL A 816 -39.67 -16.51 -13.61
CA VAL A 816 -38.84 -15.75 -14.55
C VAL A 816 -39.70 -15.12 -15.63
N HIS A 817 -39.53 -13.81 -15.85
CA HIS A 817 -40.15 -13.10 -16.96
C HIS A 817 -39.19 -13.02 -18.14
N THR A 818 -39.71 -13.29 -19.34
CA THR A 818 -39.04 -12.95 -20.60
C THR A 818 -39.49 -11.55 -20.98
N LEU A 819 -38.55 -10.61 -21.06
CA LEU A 819 -38.81 -9.23 -21.43
C LEU A 819 -38.23 -8.96 -22.82
N ILE A 820 -38.93 -8.17 -23.62
CA ILE A 820 -38.48 -7.76 -24.96
C ILE A 820 -38.49 -6.24 -25.10
N ARG A 821 -37.50 -5.70 -25.81
CA ARG A 821 -37.45 -4.29 -26.24
C ARG A 821 -37.39 -4.22 -27.76
N GLN A 822 -38.34 -3.53 -28.36
CA GLN A 822 -38.38 -3.30 -29.81
C GLN A 822 -37.42 -2.16 -30.20
N PRO A 823 -36.89 -2.14 -31.44
CA PRO A 823 -36.10 -1.02 -31.95
C PRO A 823 -36.92 0.28 -31.99
N ALA A 824 -36.29 1.43 -31.68
CA ALA A 824 -36.96 2.73 -31.58
C ALA A 824 -37.74 3.15 -32.85
N GLN A 825 -37.25 2.79 -34.05
CA GLN A 825 -37.91 3.11 -35.32
C GLN A 825 -39.33 2.52 -35.48
N ARG A 826 -39.69 1.48 -34.71
CA ARG A 826 -41.05 0.91 -34.75
C ARG A 826 -42.05 1.65 -33.86
N TYR A 827 -41.61 2.43 -32.89
CA TYR A 827 -42.51 3.21 -32.03
C TYR A 827 -43.06 4.45 -32.74
N GLU A 828 -42.24 5.15 -33.54
CA GLU A 828 -42.71 6.31 -34.34
C GLU A 828 -43.63 5.94 -35.50
N GLN A 829 -43.64 4.67 -35.94
CA GLN A 829 -44.56 4.18 -36.97
C GLN A 829 -45.84 3.54 -36.39
N ALA A 830 -45.84 3.19 -35.10
CA ALA A 830 -46.96 2.58 -34.40
C ALA A 830 -47.76 3.58 -33.55
N ALA A 831 -47.15 4.69 -33.12
CA ALA A 831 -47.80 5.88 -32.55
C ALA A 831 -48.30 6.81 -33.67
#